data_AF-A0A0Q6QSR5-F1
#
_entry.id   AF-A0A0Q6QSR5-F1
#
_cell.length_a   1.000
_cell.length_b   1.000
_cell.length_c   1.000
_cell.angle_alpha   90.00
_cell.angle_beta   90.00
_cell.angle_gamma   90.00
#
_symmetry.space_group_name_H-M   'P 1'
#
loop_
_entity.id
_entity.type
_entity.pdbx_description
1 polymer ?
#
loop_
_entity_poly.entity_id
_entity_poly.type
_entity_poly.pdbx_seq_one_letter_code
_entity_poly.pdbx_strand_id
1 'polypeptide(L)'
;MDIQSAALNELFVLHPVIIPGWVSPVKPADIAHGGIPKALYDGQAQGLECLVDPWTELQLRSWIMAVDDRVNLYCNGDLVPGAGQTVKPGEETLRQRLHLPHDNLRHGVNRLHYVVTRGSDNSAPSRDLLVLYHLRPVDNLDLVIPADVLKDGVSAARAAQGVEFGFTYANRRNHDRIEFLLGDTVPDGTAPITHTLFTDTFQKAGDNKGAVAEFYVVDQLGNRVKSPEKRLDIHLKRLDLPAPTVKGQTGNNFSPTQPEVRVLVPLGSLQPSDQLSVIWQGAAGTPVAGSYTSPPRLVSAGLEIAVPRSVLAYSLGKQTIVTYEVERDGKLTPSLPLPLNILTLPATALIPPKIVEADANNFLDLMALGSKNATIHALLHTLIEAGQPCWLSLEGNKADGTAHNLVLWNGLPAQVNATWISQGFWATALANSYLKQLGHGTALTIKFKVSLDKSNNLATATVFPDRTYTIKALELVVPTINSVKDTKDIEIPQDGTTTDTTVTLAGKATGNLQVEIFDGTTSKGTAQVNASGDWTKQITGLTVAAHRFTVKGLYGSNPVSTPPRTLTVARPLVVDTSTMILDGVAVYVSGWVESGNTIENNTKIRQPTSGSPEYTYQSSDPTIVQVTGDGSVTGRRNGTAIIKVLDTSGQSAEYAVRVTNVYKIVLNNTLLTGDQATAWARSQGHINLEPFTELPRKISAAFTRTYGMYPNPNLHFFPRAEGIDYPAISNPPQYQKYGWMAQTYVVNAQGGKLHDGLMCSTAGGGTIGIASLSHGWGYCAPPFINYQGGVWFTTRSGAFALLTT
;
A
#
# COMPACT_ATOMS: atom_id res chain seq x y z
N MET A 1 136.00 21.46 11.99
CA MET A 1 134.76 21.94 12.62
C MET A 1 134.18 22.91 11.61
N ASP A 2 133.15 22.48 10.89
CA ASP A 2 132.58 23.25 9.79
C ASP A 2 131.71 24.36 10.37
N ILE A 3 132.18 25.60 10.24
CA ILE A 3 131.55 26.80 10.80
C ILE A 3 130.33 27.24 9.96
N GLN A 4 129.99 26.48 8.91
CA GLN A 4 128.83 26.70 8.03
C GLN A 4 127.77 25.58 8.10
N SER A 5 127.64 24.91 9.25
CA SER A 5 126.58 23.92 9.44
C SER A 5 125.20 24.61 9.52
N ALA A 6 124.24 24.13 8.70
CA ALA A 6 122.86 24.61 8.69
C ALA A 6 122.16 24.48 10.06
N ALA A 7 122.61 23.57 10.93
CA ALA A 7 122.08 23.38 12.28
C ALA A 7 122.54 24.46 13.27
N LEU A 8 123.69 25.12 13.05
CA LEU A 8 124.12 26.28 13.84
C LEU A 8 123.41 27.57 13.39
N ASN A 9 123.01 27.68 12.11
CA ASN A 9 122.19 28.81 11.65
C ASN A 9 120.80 28.86 12.28
N GLU A 10 120.21 27.72 12.68
CA GLU A 10 118.91 27.69 13.40
C GLU A 10 119.00 28.18 14.85
N LEU A 11 120.19 28.18 15.46
CA LEU A 11 120.43 28.66 16.84
C LEU A 11 120.56 30.20 16.96
N PHE A 12 120.65 30.91 15.83
CA PHE A 12 120.90 32.36 15.79
C PHE A 12 119.82 33.12 14.98
N VAL A 13 118.55 32.69 15.04
CA VAL A 13 117.42 33.36 14.39
C VAL A 13 116.52 34.02 15.44
N LEU A 14 116.02 35.21 15.14
CA LEU A 14 115.00 35.91 15.92
C LEU A 14 113.83 34.96 16.25
N HIS A 15 113.48 34.87 17.55
CA HIS A 15 112.40 34.02 18.03
C HIS A 15 111.08 34.37 17.33
N PRO A 16 110.16 33.40 17.11
CA PRO A 16 108.84 33.69 16.58
C PRO A 16 108.08 34.73 17.41
N VAL A 17 107.08 35.35 16.81
CA VAL A 17 106.09 36.18 17.52
C VAL A 17 105.49 35.38 18.69
N ILE A 18 105.28 36.03 19.83
CA ILE A 18 104.58 35.44 20.98
C ILE A 18 103.13 35.93 20.96
N ILE A 19 102.18 35.00 21.08
CA ILE A 19 100.75 35.31 21.17
C ILE A 19 100.25 34.93 22.57
N PRO A 20 99.97 35.90 23.45
CA PRO A 20 99.41 35.62 24.77
C PRO A 20 98.05 34.95 24.68
N GLY A 21 97.85 33.86 25.42
CA GLY A 21 96.54 33.20 25.55
C GLY A 21 96.12 32.31 24.38
N TRP A 22 96.95 32.16 23.34
CA TRP A 22 96.68 31.24 22.23
C TRP A 22 96.51 29.78 22.72
N VAL A 23 95.80 28.96 21.95
CA VAL A 23 95.55 27.55 22.27
C VAL A 23 96.67 26.70 21.70
N SER A 24 97.33 25.89 22.53
CA SER A 24 98.36 24.93 22.12
C SER A 24 98.33 23.69 23.03
N PRO A 25 98.49 22.46 22.50
CA PRO A 25 98.60 22.14 21.07
C PRO A 25 97.23 22.17 20.36
N VAL A 26 97.23 22.56 19.09
CA VAL A 26 96.08 22.34 18.19
C VAL A 26 96.12 20.92 17.60
N LYS A 27 94.99 20.44 17.08
CA LYS A 27 94.86 19.09 16.51
C LYS A 27 94.60 19.15 14.99
N PRO A 28 95.27 18.28 14.20
CA PRO A 28 96.36 17.39 14.58
C PRO A 28 97.64 18.16 14.95
N ALA A 29 98.54 17.57 15.74
CA ALA A 29 99.68 18.26 16.34
C ALA A 29 100.60 18.99 15.34
N ASP A 30 100.65 18.54 14.09
CA ASP A 30 101.54 19.08 13.05
C ASP A 30 100.88 20.17 12.17
N ILE A 31 99.61 20.52 12.39
CA ILE A 31 98.90 21.48 11.51
C ILE A 31 99.35 22.93 11.71
N ALA A 32 99.65 23.31 12.96
CA ALA A 32 100.11 24.64 13.36
C ALA A 32 100.73 24.55 14.76
N HIS A 33 101.56 25.52 15.15
CA HIS A 33 102.18 25.54 16.47
C HIS A 33 101.18 25.83 17.60
N GLY A 34 100.06 26.45 17.25
CA GLY A 34 98.93 26.74 18.13
C GLY A 34 97.81 27.42 17.33
N GLY A 35 96.78 27.92 18.00
CA GLY A 35 95.63 28.52 17.37
C GLY A 35 95.09 29.72 18.12
N ILE A 36 94.41 30.58 17.39
CA ILE A 36 93.95 31.88 17.87
C ILE A 36 92.43 31.80 18.13
N PRO A 37 91.98 31.75 19.39
CA PRO A 37 90.59 31.98 19.73
C PRO A 37 90.10 33.33 19.18
N LYS A 38 88.84 33.41 18.77
CA LYS A 38 88.22 34.66 18.33
C LYS A 38 88.27 35.75 19.41
N ALA A 39 88.17 35.37 20.68
CA ALA A 39 88.26 36.30 21.80
C ALA A 39 89.60 37.07 21.87
N LEU A 40 90.68 36.51 21.33
CA LEU A 40 92.01 37.16 21.29
C LEU A 40 92.23 38.04 20.06
N TYR A 41 91.39 37.90 19.03
CA TYR A 41 91.49 38.67 17.80
C TYR A 41 90.24 39.52 17.58
N ASP A 42 89.14 38.90 17.14
CA ASP A 42 87.85 39.58 16.90
C ASP A 42 87.26 40.25 18.16
N GLY A 43 87.60 39.73 19.35
CA GLY A 43 87.15 40.28 20.62
C GLY A 43 87.97 41.47 21.12
N GLN A 44 89.08 41.82 20.46
CA GLN A 44 90.01 42.86 20.89
C GLN A 44 89.92 44.09 19.99
N ALA A 45 89.84 45.28 20.55
CA ALA A 45 89.65 46.51 19.76
C ALA A 45 90.78 46.79 18.75
N GLN A 46 92.02 46.39 19.08
CA GLN A 46 93.22 46.63 18.25
C GLN A 46 93.60 45.43 17.37
N GLY A 47 92.83 44.34 17.39
CA GLY A 47 93.19 43.07 16.79
C GLY A 47 94.16 42.26 17.67
N LEU A 48 94.98 41.40 17.08
CA LEU A 48 95.71 40.36 17.80
C LEU A 48 97.00 40.94 18.37
N GLU A 49 97.13 40.87 19.69
CA GLU A 49 98.36 41.24 20.37
C GLU A 49 99.50 40.27 20.04
N CYS A 50 100.59 40.83 19.53
CA CYS A 50 101.78 40.14 19.08
C CYS A 50 102.99 40.70 19.84
N LEU A 51 103.63 39.85 20.63
CA LEU A 51 104.76 40.22 21.47
C LEU A 51 106.08 39.79 20.82
N VAL A 52 107.06 40.68 20.86
CA VAL A 52 108.43 40.42 20.37
C VAL A 52 109.39 40.67 21.52
N ASP A 53 110.11 39.63 21.94
CA ASP A 53 111.10 39.75 23.00
C ASP A 53 112.31 40.60 22.57
N PRO A 54 112.98 41.27 23.53
CA PRO A 54 114.25 41.96 23.25
C PRO A 54 115.26 41.00 22.61
N TRP A 55 115.83 41.39 21.46
CA TRP A 55 116.92 40.63 20.83
C TRP A 55 118.27 41.08 21.38
N THR A 56 118.89 40.25 22.22
CA THR A 56 120.06 40.65 23.00
C THR A 56 121.40 40.32 22.35
N GLU A 57 121.56 39.28 21.51
CA GLU A 57 122.82 39.05 20.78
C GLU A 57 122.64 38.21 19.49
N LEU A 58 122.74 38.83 18.31
CA LEU A 58 122.91 38.16 17.01
C LEU A 58 124.41 38.17 16.62
N GLN A 59 125.16 37.11 16.95
CA GLN A 59 126.64 37.07 16.79
C GLN A 59 127.16 36.75 15.37
N LEU A 60 126.47 37.23 14.34
CA LEU A 60 127.10 37.45 13.02
C LEU A 60 127.11 38.94 12.61
N ARG A 61 126.39 39.82 13.33
CA ARG A 61 126.31 41.27 13.00
C ARG A 61 126.28 42.23 14.20
N SER A 62 126.44 41.76 15.45
CA SER A 62 126.30 42.57 16.67
C SER A 62 125.00 43.38 16.66
N TRP A 63 123.89 42.68 16.44
CA TRP A 63 122.53 43.24 16.46
C TRP A 63 121.94 43.09 17.85
N ILE A 64 122.15 44.11 18.68
CA ILE A 64 121.42 44.36 19.92
C ILE A 64 120.26 45.29 19.57
N MET A 65 119.10 45.09 20.18
CA MET A 65 117.98 46.03 20.06
C MET A 65 118.44 47.44 20.40
N ALA A 66 118.33 48.34 19.44
CA ALA A 66 118.80 49.72 19.56
C ALA A 66 117.66 50.70 19.29
N VAL A 67 117.84 51.92 19.79
CA VAL A 67 117.00 53.06 19.40
C VAL A 67 116.94 53.17 17.88
N ASP A 68 115.76 53.49 17.36
CA ASP A 68 115.46 53.61 15.93
C ASP A 68 115.41 52.30 15.14
N ASP A 69 115.61 51.14 15.77
CA ASP A 69 115.26 49.86 15.14
C ASP A 69 113.75 49.78 14.92
N ARG A 70 113.32 49.39 13.72
CA ARG A 70 111.91 49.23 13.37
C ARG A 70 111.54 47.76 13.28
N VAL A 71 110.55 47.35 14.06
CA VAL A 71 109.96 46.01 14.00
C VAL A 71 108.64 46.10 13.26
N ASN A 72 108.50 45.38 12.15
CA ASN A 72 107.26 45.31 11.40
C ASN A 72 106.73 43.87 11.38
N LEU A 73 105.42 43.71 11.60
CA LEU A 73 104.75 42.42 11.53
C LEU A 73 104.38 42.07 10.09
N TYR A 74 104.55 40.79 9.76
CA TYR A 74 104.16 40.20 8.49
C TYR A 74 103.15 39.07 8.74
N CYS A 75 102.09 39.06 7.94
CA CYS A 75 101.05 38.03 7.97
C CYS A 75 100.93 37.39 6.59
N ASN A 76 101.03 36.07 6.52
CA ASN A 76 100.89 35.30 5.28
C ASN A 76 101.84 35.72 4.15
N GLY A 77 102.99 36.31 4.51
CA GLY A 77 104.01 36.78 3.57
C GLY A 77 103.97 38.28 3.28
N ASP A 78 102.87 38.97 3.63
CA ASP A 78 102.67 40.38 3.35
C ASP A 78 103.01 41.24 4.58
N LEU A 79 103.65 42.40 4.34
CA LEU A 79 103.85 43.42 5.36
C LEU A 79 102.49 43.96 5.79
N VAL A 80 102.21 43.96 7.10
CA VAL A 80 100.94 44.46 7.63
C VAL A 80 101.07 45.97 7.91
N PRO A 81 100.38 46.84 7.16
CA PRO A 81 100.50 48.29 7.33
C PRO A 81 100.06 48.72 8.73
N GLY A 82 100.88 49.55 9.39
CA GLY A 82 100.60 50.05 10.73
C GLY A 82 100.82 49.04 11.87
N ALA A 83 101.12 47.77 11.58
CA ALA A 83 101.45 46.75 12.57
C ALA A 83 102.96 46.68 12.83
N GLY A 84 103.56 47.83 13.10
CA GLY A 84 104.98 47.93 13.37
C GLY A 84 105.28 49.10 14.28
N GLN A 85 106.39 49.04 15.00
CA GLN A 85 106.82 50.11 15.87
C GLN A 85 108.32 50.32 15.80
N THR A 86 108.75 51.52 16.14
CA THR A 86 110.15 51.90 16.24
C THR A 86 110.53 51.93 17.71
N VAL A 87 111.64 51.28 18.05
CA VAL A 87 112.17 51.22 19.42
C VAL A 87 112.55 52.64 19.84
N LYS A 88 111.92 53.15 20.90
CA LYS A 88 112.20 54.49 21.42
C LYS A 88 113.36 54.46 22.43
N PRO A 89 113.99 55.61 22.71
CA PRO A 89 114.94 55.73 23.80
C PRO A 89 114.35 55.21 25.13
N GLY A 90 115.05 54.30 25.79
CA GLY A 90 114.63 53.66 27.04
C GLY A 90 113.80 52.37 26.88
N GLU A 91 113.44 51.98 25.66
CA GLU A 91 112.70 50.73 25.37
C GLU A 91 113.61 49.57 24.93
N GLU A 92 114.94 49.75 24.90
CA GLU A 92 115.95 48.84 24.32
C GLU A 92 116.08 47.50 25.06
N THR A 93 115.47 47.38 26.24
CA THR A 93 115.40 46.14 27.03
C THR A 93 113.96 45.67 27.25
N LEU A 94 112.98 46.38 26.69
CA LEU A 94 111.57 46.10 26.89
C LEU A 94 111.00 45.29 25.73
N ARG A 95 110.06 44.41 26.05
CA ARG A 95 109.30 43.64 25.05
C ARG A 95 108.49 44.59 24.18
N GLN A 96 108.61 44.39 22.88
CA GLN A 96 107.90 45.16 21.88
C GLN A 96 106.49 44.60 21.70
N ARG A 97 105.47 45.47 21.69
CA ARG A 97 104.05 45.10 21.62
C ARG A 97 103.47 45.60 20.31
N LEU A 98 103.24 44.66 19.40
CA LEU A 98 102.63 44.90 18.11
C LEU A 98 101.17 44.44 18.14
N HIS A 99 100.36 44.98 17.24
CA HIS A 99 98.99 44.55 17.05
C HIS A 99 98.76 44.24 15.58
N LEU A 100 98.34 43.01 15.29
CA LEU A 100 97.85 42.62 13.97
C LEU A 100 96.41 43.13 13.85
N PRO A 101 96.09 44.11 12.99
CA PRO A 101 94.74 44.63 12.84
C PRO A 101 93.79 43.53 12.34
N HIS A 102 92.48 43.74 12.50
CA HIS A 102 91.43 42.90 11.93
C HIS A 102 91.60 42.69 10.41
N ASP A 103 90.94 41.68 9.87
CA ASP A 103 90.92 41.31 8.44
C ASP A 103 92.25 40.81 7.83
N ASN A 104 93.30 40.61 8.64
CA ASN A 104 94.58 40.08 8.17
C ASN A 104 94.70 38.54 8.27
N LEU A 105 93.98 37.90 9.21
CA LEU A 105 93.96 36.44 9.34
C LEU A 105 92.96 35.81 8.36
N ARG A 106 93.39 34.75 7.67
CA ARG A 106 92.56 33.94 6.77
C ARG A 106 92.03 32.71 7.51
N HIS A 107 90.98 32.08 6.97
CA HIS A 107 90.51 30.80 7.48
C HIS A 107 91.59 29.72 7.31
N GLY A 108 91.92 28.99 8.38
CA GLY A 108 92.93 27.94 8.38
C GLY A 108 94.25 28.39 9.01
N VAL A 109 95.36 27.81 8.55
CA VAL A 109 96.69 28.08 9.08
C VAL A 109 97.23 29.39 8.49
N ASN A 110 97.68 30.29 9.35
CA ASN A 110 98.30 31.56 9.01
C ASN A 110 99.76 31.57 9.43
N ARG A 111 100.60 32.24 8.64
CA ARG A 111 102.04 32.37 8.90
C ARG A 111 102.32 33.77 9.44
N LEU A 112 102.76 33.87 10.70
CA LEU A 112 103.16 35.12 11.33
C LEU A 112 104.66 35.16 11.56
N HIS A 113 105.29 36.26 11.17
CA HIS A 113 106.69 36.56 11.50
C HIS A 113 106.86 38.08 11.59
N TYR A 114 107.95 38.55 12.17
CA TYR A 114 108.32 39.96 12.12
C TYR A 114 109.65 40.14 11.42
N VAL A 115 109.89 41.35 10.91
CA VAL A 115 111.19 41.76 10.36
C VAL A 115 111.67 42.96 11.15
N VAL A 116 112.87 42.85 11.70
CA VAL A 116 113.59 43.97 12.32
C VAL A 116 114.41 44.65 11.23
N THR A 117 114.29 45.96 11.10
CA THR A 117 115.07 46.80 10.18
C THR A 117 115.80 47.86 10.98
N ARG A 118 117.12 47.94 10.82
CA ARG A 118 117.95 48.95 11.48
C ARG A 118 117.87 50.28 10.71
N GLY A 119 118.15 51.41 11.36
CA GLY A 119 118.29 52.71 10.69
C GLY A 119 119.37 52.79 9.59
N SER A 120 120.18 51.73 9.43
CA SER A 120 121.13 51.54 8.31
C SER A 120 120.60 50.63 7.19
N ASP A 121 119.28 50.39 7.13
CA ASP A 121 118.54 49.58 6.16
C ASP A 121 118.85 48.07 6.13
N ASN A 122 119.72 47.59 7.03
CA ASN A 122 119.89 46.16 7.24
C ASN A 122 118.64 45.57 7.88
N SER A 123 118.16 44.41 7.40
CA SER A 123 116.97 43.73 7.92
C SER A 123 117.22 42.25 8.25
N ALA A 124 116.47 41.70 9.21
CA ALA A 124 116.47 40.28 9.54
C ALA A 124 115.05 39.80 9.94
N PRO A 125 114.55 38.69 9.37
CA PRO A 125 113.25 38.12 9.73
C PRO A 125 113.33 37.20 10.97
N SER A 126 112.20 37.05 11.67
CA SER A 126 112.00 36.02 12.68
C SER A 126 111.68 34.66 12.07
N ARG A 127 111.77 33.62 12.91
CA ARG A 127 111.14 32.33 12.60
C ARG A 127 109.63 32.48 12.44
N ASP A 128 109.07 31.58 11.64
CA ASP A 128 107.64 31.53 11.41
C ASP A 128 106.89 30.94 12.60
N LEU A 129 105.79 31.60 12.94
CA LEU A 129 104.75 31.06 13.79
C LEU A 129 103.54 30.68 12.92
N LEU A 130 103.29 29.38 12.78
CA LEU A 130 102.07 28.87 12.17
C LEU A 130 100.95 28.86 13.20
N VAL A 131 99.84 29.53 12.90
CA VAL A 131 98.70 29.69 13.79
C VAL A 131 97.39 29.34 13.10
N LEU A 132 96.61 28.44 13.69
CA LEU A 132 95.28 28.09 13.20
C LEU A 132 94.26 29.16 13.62
N TYR A 133 93.46 29.64 12.66
CA TYR A 133 92.38 30.58 12.94
C TYR A 133 91.10 30.23 12.17
N HIS A 134 89.96 30.30 12.86
CA HIS A 134 88.65 30.01 12.28
C HIS A 134 87.89 31.31 11.97
N LEU A 135 88.07 31.81 10.74
CA LEU A 135 87.41 33.05 10.29
C LEU A 135 85.88 33.06 10.47
N ARG A 136 85.19 32.00 10.06
CA ARG A 136 83.72 31.90 10.23
C ARG A 136 83.39 31.26 11.57
N PRO A 137 82.45 31.76 12.37
CA PRO A 137 81.95 30.99 13.51
C PRO A 137 81.14 29.78 13.02
N VAL A 138 80.86 28.85 13.92
CA VAL A 138 79.80 27.86 13.69
C VAL A 138 78.46 28.60 13.59
N ASP A 139 77.61 28.25 12.62
CA ASP A 139 76.32 28.88 12.35
C ASP A 139 75.25 27.84 11.95
N ASN A 140 73.98 28.27 11.82
CA ASN A 140 72.83 27.43 11.47
C ASN A 140 72.66 26.17 12.34
N LEU A 141 72.84 26.30 13.65
CA LEU A 141 72.64 25.20 14.59
C LEU A 141 71.14 24.83 14.68
N ASP A 142 70.81 23.57 14.47
CA ASP A 142 69.47 23.02 14.68
C ASP A 142 69.53 21.66 15.37
N LEU A 143 68.75 21.54 16.45
CA LEU A 143 68.54 20.31 17.22
C LEU A 143 67.35 19.55 16.63
N VAL A 144 67.59 18.46 15.93
CA VAL A 144 66.54 17.64 15.33
C VAL A 144 65.95 16.72 16.40
N ILE A 145 64.67 16.92 16.72
CA ILE A 145 63.90 16.11 17.68
C ILE A 145 62.90 15.26 16.88
N PRO A 146 62.75 13.96 17.20
CA PRO A 146 61.74 13.11 16.58
C PRO A 146 60.32 13.69 16.69
N ALA A 147 59.53 13.56 15.63
CA ALA A 147 58.19 14.16 15.55
C ALA A 147 57.21 13.63 16.60
N ASP A 148 57.31 12.34 16.95
CA ASP A 148 56.55 11.71 18.03
C ASP A 148 56.88 12.33 19.39
N VAL A 149 58.15 12.62 19.66
CA VAL A 149 58.57 13.27 20.91
C VAL A 149 58.12 14.71 21.00
N LEU A 150 58.10 15.44 19.88
CA LEU A 150 57.54 16.80 19.83
C LEU A 150 56.03 16.82 20.09
N LYS A 151 55.32 15.77 19.65
CA LYS A 151 53.85 15.68 19.74
C LYS A 151 53.38 15.12 21.07
N ASP A 152 53.93 13.99 21.48
CA ASP A 152 53.45 13.16 22.59
C ASP A 152 54.37 13.25 23.83
N GLY A 153 55.55 13.87 23.68
CA GLY A 153 56.55 13.97 24.73
C GLY A 153 57.33 12.67 24.95
N VAL A 154 58.07 12.60 26.05
CA VAL A 154 58.85 11.44 26.47
C VAL A 154 58.17 10.79 27.67
N SER A 155 57.42 9.71 27.41
CA SER A 155 56.87 8.82 28.43
C SER A 155 57.92 7.83 28.94
N ALA A 156 57.64 7.11 30.02
CA ALA A 156 58.53 6.04 30.51
C ALA A 156 58.79 4.95 29.47
N ALA A 157 57.76 4.55 28.72
CA ALA A 157 57.90 3.57 27.65
C ALA A 157 58.77 4.10 26.49
N ARG A 158 58.60 5.37 26.11
CA ARG A 158 59.39 5.97 25.04
C ARG A 158 60.85 6.18 25.45
N ALA A 159 61.08 6.60 26.70
CA ALA A 159 62.41 6.72 27.27
C ALA A 159 63.17 5.37 27.28
N ALA A 160 62.46 4.26 27.55
CA ALA A 160 63.04 2.92 27.51
C ALA A 160 63.43 2.44 26.10
N GLN A 161 62.70 2.90 25.06
CA GLN A 161 63.06 2.63 23.67
C GLN A 161 64.27 3.43 23.19
N GLY A 162 64.58 4.54 23.86
CA GLY A 162 65.59 5.51 23.45
C GLY A 162 65.03 6.58 22.53
N VAL A 163 65.51 7.82 22.72
CA VAL A 163 65.17 8.99 21.91
C VAL A 163 66.44 9.50 21.23
N GLU A 164 66.50 9.36 19.91
CA GLU A 164 67.61 9.83 19.10
C GLU A 164 67.47 11.33 18.79
N PHE A 165 68.47 12.12 19.17
CA PHE A 165 68.59 13.53 18.83
C PHE A 165 69.63 13.72 17.73
N GLY A 166 69.29 14.50 16.70
CA GLY A 166 70.21 14.88 15.63
C GLY A 166 70.79 16.27 15.84
N PHE A 167 72.08 16.46 15.56
CA PHE A 167 72.75 17.76 15.67
C PHE A 167 73.20 18.23 14.30
N THR A 168 72.66 19.36 13.84
CA THR A 168 73.02 19.94 12.55
C THR A 168 73.53 21.36 12.71
N TYR A 169 74.58 21.71 11.98
CA TYR A 169 75.18 23.04 11.94
C TYR A 169 76.04 23.20 10.69
N ALA A 170 76.35 24.44 10.31
CA ALA A 170 77.23 24.80 9.20
C ALA A 170 78.64 25.20 9.70
N ASN A 171 79.59 25.29 8.77
CA ASN A 171 81.03 25.48 9.05
C ASN A 171 81.65 24.40 9.95
N ARG A 172 81.18 23.14 9.83
CA ARG A 172 81.68 22.00 10.61
C ARG A 172 83.17 21.76 10.40
N ARG A 173 83.88 21.48 11.48
CA ARG A 173 85.32 21.19 11.47
C ARG A 173 85.63 19.92 12.22
N ASN A 174 86.79 19.35 11.91
CA ASN A 174 87.34 18.28 12.72
C ASN A 174 87.66 18.83 14.13
N HIS A 175 87.35 18.04 15.15
CA HIS A 175 87.54 18.36 16.57
C HIS A 175 86.59 19.43 17.14
N ASP A 176 85.45 19.69 16.47
CA ASP A 176 84.32 20.38 17.09
C ASP A 176 83.61 19.43 18.06
N ARG A 177 83.49 19.82 19.34
CA ARG A 177 82.78 19.07 20.39
C ARG A 177 81.36 19.57 20.54
N ILE A 178 80.39 18.67 20.72
CA ILE A 178 79.00 19.01 21.05
C ILE A 178 78.71 18.75 22.54
N GLU A 179 78.25 19.78 23.23
CA GLU A 179 77.76 19.71 24.62
C GLU A 179 76.23 19.80 24.61
N PHE A 180 75.53 18.70 24.89
CA PHE A 180 74.05 18.65 24.89
C PHE A 180 73.50 18.78 26.31
N LEU A 181 72.72 19.83 26.60
CA LEU A 181 72.31 20.14 27.99
C LEU A 181 71.20 19.24 28.56
N LEU A 182 70.51 18.44 27.73
CA LEU A 182 69.54 17.46 28.21
C LEU A 182 70.19 16.12 28.62
N GLY A 183 71.45 15.90 28.24
CA GLY A 183 72.17 14.65 28.46
C GLY A 183 73.66 14.88 28.69
N ASP A 184 74.49 13.92 28.27
CA ASP A 184 75.93 13.99 28.41
C ASP A 184 76.61 14.57 27.15
N THR A 185 77.94 14.68 27.17
CA THR A 185 78.72 15.15 26.01
C THR A 185 78.63 14.15 24.85
N VAL A 186 78.39 14.65 23.64
CA VAL A 186 78.27 13.81 22.44
C VAL A 186 79.68 13.49 21.91
N PRO A 187 80.04 12.22 21.67
CA PRO A 187 81.33 11.85 21.09
C PRO A 187 81.55 12.47 19.70
N ASP A 188 82.78 12.90 19.41
CA ASP A 188 83.19 13.36 18.08
C ASP A 188 82.97 12.25 17.04
N GLY A 189 82.29 12.54 15.94
CA GLY A 189 81.98 11.55 14.90
C GLY A 189 81.79 12.14 13.49
N THR A 190 82.08 11.33 12.46
CA THR A 190 81.75 11.65 11.06
C THR A 190 80.24 11.51 10.84
N ALA A 191 79.64 12.49 10.15
CA ALA A 191 78.20 12.68 10.01
C ALA A 191 77.39 11.43 9.58
N PRO A 192 76.10 11.34 9.99
CA PRO A 192 75.36 12.28 10.85
C PRO A 192 75.72 12.13 12.34
N ILE A 193 75.76 13.26 13.06
CA ILE A 193 76.00 13.26 14.51
C ILE A 193 74.64 13.09 15.19
N THR A 194 74.39 11.89 15.71
CA THR A 194 73.21 11.58 16.51
C THR A 194 73.61 11.14 17.91
N HIS A 195 72.71 11.36 18.87
CA HIS A 195 72.88 10.89 20.24
C HIS A 195 71.56 10.40 20.80
N THR A 196 71.53 9.15 21.27
CA THR A 196 70.33 8.53 21.82
C THR A 196 70.34 8.59 23.33
N LEU A 197 69.36 9.26 23.90
CA LEU A 197 69.13 9.30 25.35
C LEU A 197 68.14 8.20 25.76
N PHE A 198 68.35 7.62 26.94
CA PHE A 198 67.52 6.53 27.49
C PHE A 198 66.92 6.93 28.86
N THR A 199 66.16 6.01 29.46
CA THR A 199 65.42 6.18 30.72
C THR A 199 66.18 6.95 31.80
N ASP A 200 67.42 6.59 32.10
CA ASP A 200 68.18 7.19 33.21
C ASP A 200 68.36 8.71 33.02
N THR A 201 68.60 9.17 31.79
CA THR A 201 68.76 10.59 31.48
C THR A 201 67.46 11.35 31.71
N PHE A 202 66.35 10.83 31.20
CA PHE A 202 65.03 11.45 31.38
C PHE A 202 64.55 11.39 32.82
N GLN A 203 64.93 10.36 33.56
CA GLN A 203 64.64 10.24 34.99
C GLN A 203 65.42 11.28 35.82
N LYS A 204 66.67 11.56 35.46
CA LYS A 204 67.46 12.64 36.06
C LYS A 204 66.90 14.02 35.72
N ALA A 205 66.47 14.23 34.47
CA ALA A 205 65.84 15.48 34.03
C ALA A 205 64.51 15.75 34.76
N GLY A 206 63.79 14.68 35.12
CA GLY A 206 62.53 14.72 35.83
C GLY A 206 61.34 15.13 34.95
N ASP A 207 60.13 14.91 35.47
CA ASP A 207 58.90 15.26 34.76
C ASP A 207 58.76 16.79 34.63
N ASN A 208 58.75 17.29 33.41
CA ASN A 208 58.69 18.70 33.09
C ASN A 208 58.09 18.92 31.70
N LYS A 209 56.94 19.61 31.64
CA LYS A 209 56.19 19.87 30.41
C LYS A 209 56.92 20.79 29.41
N GLY A 210 57.96 21.48 29.86
CA GLY A 210 58.73 22.40 29.04
C GLY A 210 60.23 22.27 29.25
N ALA A 211 60.72 21.03 29.40
CA ALA A 211 62.14 20.75 29.53
C ALA A 211 62.90 21.33 28.33
N VAL A 212 63.91 22.15 28.61
CA VAL A 212 64.70 22.83 27.59
C VAL A 212 65.75 21.86 27.04
N ALA A 213 65.79 21.74 25.72
CA ALA A 213 66.81 21.01 24.98
C ALA A 213 67.56 21.98 24.08
N GLU A 214 68.86 22.12 24.35
CA GLU A 214 69.80 22.97 23.63
C GLU A 214 71.17 22.32 23.62
N PHE A 215 72.01 22.69 22.64
CA PHE A 215 73.39 22.23 22.58
C PHE A 215 74.35 23.37 22.26
N TYR A 216 75.62 23.17 22.60
CA TYR A 216 76.71 24.05 22.23
C TYR A 216 77.67 23.32 21.31
N VAL A 217 78.21 24.02 20.33
CA VAL A 217 79.36 23.58 19.54
C VAL A 217 80.57 24.36 20.04
N VAL A 218 81.61 23.63 20.46
CA VAL A 218 82.89 24.17 20.91
C VAL A 218 83.96 23.69 19.95
N ASP A 219 84.60 24.62 19.22
CA ASP A 219 85.72 24.26 18.36
C ASP A 219 87.00 24.01 19.16
N GLN A 220 88.02 23.43 18.52
CA GLN A 220 89.31 23.15 19.17
C GLN A 220 90.07 24.39 19.66
N LEU A 221 89.67 25.59 19.21
CA LEU A 221 90.23 26.87 19.65
C LEU A 221 89.45 27.45 20.86
N GLY A 222 88.44 26.73 21.36
CA GLY A 222 87.59 27.16 22.47
C GLY A 222 86.47 28.12 22.08
N ASN A 223 86.24 28.36 20.78
CA ASN A 223 85.13 29.20 20.34
C ASN A 223 83.81 28.43 20.53
N ARG A 224 82.87 29.03 21.28
CA ARG A 224 81.62 28.39 21.68
C ARG A 224 80.40 29.10 21.09
N VAL A 225 79.52 28.35 20.45
CA VAL A 225 78.24 28.85 19.89
C VAL A 225 77.07 28.02 20.39
N LYS A 226 75.98 28.69 20.79
CA LYS A 226 74.75 28.10 21.35
C LYS A 226 73.71 27.84 20.25
N SER A 227 73.00 26.72 20.31
CA SER A 227 71.82 26.47 19.46
C SER A 227 70.59 27.28 19.93
N PRO A 228 69.58 27.50 19.07
CA PRO A 228 68.25 27.89 19.53
C PRO A 228 67.70 26.88 20.54
N GLU A 229 66.88 27.37 21.47
CA GLU A 229 66.21 26.54 22.48
C GLU A 229 65.02 25.78 21.86
N LYS A 230 64.92 24.48 22.13
CA LYS A 230 63.71 23.68 21.89
C LYS A 230 63.15 23.18 23.21
N ARG A 231 61.85 22.86 23.25
CA ARG A 231 61.18 22.34 24.44
C ARG A 231 60.54 20.99 24.15
N LEU A 232 60.61 20.08 25.11
CA LEU A 232 59.89 18.80 25.10
C LEU A 232 59.15 18.58 26.42
N ASP A 233 58.06 17.81 26.37
CA ASP A 233 57.32 17.33 27.54
C ASP A 233 57.95 16.03 28.02
N ILE A 234 58.57 16.02 29.20
CA ILE A 234 59.08 14.80 29.86
C ILE A 234 58.07 14.41 30.94
N HIS A 235 57.56 13.18 30.92
CA HIS A 235 56.45 12.77 31.78
C HIS A 235 56.51 11.28 32.14
N LEU A 236 57.62 10.84 32.73
CA LEU A 236 57.85 9.43 33.05
C LEU A 236 56.86 8.89 34.10
N LYS A 237 56.36 9.74 34.99
CA LYS A 237 55.41 9.34 36.05
C LYS A 237 53.95 9.65 35.69
N ARG A 238 53.69 10.24 34.52
CA ARG A 238 52.33 10.50 34.05
C ARG A 238 51.70 9.18 33.64
N LEU A 239 50.51 8.91 34.20
CA LEU A 239 49.72 7.76 33.82
C LEU A 239 49.07 8.04 32.46
N ASP A 240 49.46 7.25 31.45
CA ASP A 240 48.90 7.36 30.11
C ASP A 240 47.84 6.27 29.91
N LEU A 241 46.59 6.70 29.78
CA LEU A 241 45.41 5.84 29.82
C LEU A 241 44.67 5.90 28.48
N PRO A 242 44.98 5.00 27.53
CA PRO A 242 44.29 4.94 26.24
C PRO A 242 42.81 4.60 26.41
N ALA A 243 42.00 4.83 25.37
CA ALA A 243 40.57 4.49 25.43
C ALA A 243 40.37 2.97 25.58
N PRO A 244 39.33 2.52 26.33
CA PRO A 244 38.99 1.11 26.40
C PRO A 244 38.46 0.58 25.07
N THR A 245 38.26 -0.73 24.98
CA THR A 245 37.48 -1.37 23.91
C THR A 245 36.36 -2.22 24.51
N VAL A 246 35.34 -2.56 23.73
CA VAL A 246 34.25 -3.44 24.12
C VAL A 246 34.27 -4.68 23.23
N LYS A 247 34.27 -5.86 23.85
CA LYS A 247 34.35 -7.14 23.14
C LYS A 247 33.19 -7.29 22.15
N GLY A 248 33.51 -7.50 20.87
CA GLY A 248 32.51 -7.61 19.80
C GLY A 248 32.10 -6.27 19.17
N GLN A 249 32.73 -5.14 19.53
CA GLN A 249 32.57 -3.89 18.78
C GLN A 249 33.25 -3.96 17.41
N THR A 250 32.74 -3.20 16.44
CA THR A 250 33.36 -3.01 15.12
C THR A 250 33.52 -1.52 14.86
N GLY A 251 34.77 -1.03 14.85
CA GLY A 251 35.04 0.40 14.96
C GLY A 251 34.40 0.94 16.24
N ASN A 252 33.54 1.96 16.10
CA ASN A 252 32.77 2.53 17.20
C ASN A 252 31.34 1.96 17.32
N ASN A 253 30.98 0.92 16.56
CA ASN A 253 29.62 0.36 16.60
C ASN A 253 29.55 -0.89 17.47
N PHE A 254 28.48 -1.02 18.26
CA PHE A 254 28.22 -2.19 19.10
C PHE A 254 26.80 -2.73 18.84
N SER A 255 26.71 -4.03 18.56
CA SER A 255 25.42 -4.68 18.34
C SER A 255 24.71 -4.96 19.67
N PRO A 256 23.46 -4.53 19.86
CA PRO A 256 22.69 -4.84 21.06
C PRO A 256 22.31 -6.34 21.19
N THR A 257 22.54 -7.14 20.12
CA THR A 257 22.27 -8.58 20.11
C THR A 257 23.41 -9.43 20.68
N GLN A 258 24.58 -8.85 20.95
CA GLN A 258 25.67 -9.55 21.65
C GLN A 258 25.12 -10.16 22.94
N PRO A 259 25.55 -11.35 23.40
CA PRO A 259 25.00 -12.00 24.61
C PRO A 259 25.53 -11.39 25.90
N GLU A 260 26.66 -10.68 25.86
CA GLU A 260 27.28 -10.03 27.02
C GLU A 260 27.87 -8.67 26.63
N VAL A 261 28.06 -7.79 27.62
CA VAL A 261 28.82 -6.54 27.46
C VAL A 261 30.06 -6.66 28.33
N ARG A 262 31.23 -6.61 27.68
CA ARG A 262 32.54 -6.78 28.32
C ARG A 262 33.47 -5.68 27.85
N VAL A 263 33.88 -4.81 28.77
CA VAL A 263 34.82 -3.71 28.52
C VAL A 263 36.23 -4.21 28.82
N LEU A 264 37.10 -4.11 27.82
CA LEU A 264 38.50 -4.49 27.84
C LEU A 264 39.35 -3.24 28.07
N VAL A 265 40.02 -3.19 29.22
CA VAL A 265 40.93 -2.11 29.59
C VAL A 265 42.36 -2.45 29.09
N PRO A 266 43.05 -1.54 28.38
CA PRO A 266 44.42 -1.79 27.94
C PRO A 266 45.39 -1.82 29.12
N LEU A 267 46.38 -2.73 29.10
CA LEU A 267 47.35 -2.88 30.18
C LEU A 267 48.23 -1.62 30.36
N GLY A 268 48.66 -0.98 29.26
CA GLY A 268 49.33 0.33 29.26
C GLY A 268 50.37 0.53 30.37
N SER A 269 50.33 1.68 31.04
CA SER A 269 51.15 2.02 32.20
C SER A 269 50.55 1.57 33.55
N LEU A 270 49.61 0.62 33.54
CA LEU A 270 48.93 0.13 34.75
C LEU A 270 49.83 -0.76 35.59
N GLN A 271 49.65 -0.71 36.90
CA GLN A 271 50.35 -1.51 37.89
C GLN A 271 49.37 -2.44 38.60
N PRO A 272 49.80 -3.63 39.06
CA PRO A 272 48.92 -4.56 39.78
C PRO A 272 48.24 -4.00 41.04
N SER A 273 48.82 -2.94 41.63
CA SER A 273 48.31 -2.22 42.81
C SER A 273 47.26 -1.16 42.49
N ASP A 274 47.08 -0.80 41.22
CA ASP A 274 46.08 0.19 40.81
C ASP A 274 44.65 -0.33 41.02
N GLN A 275 43.74 0.54 41.47
CA GLN A 275 42.31 0.27 41.45
C GLN A 275 41.67 0.86 40.20
N LEU A 276 40.85 0.05 39.53
CA LEU A 276 40.23 0.32 38.24
C LEU A 276 38.71 0.26 38.36
N SER A 277 38.02 1.26 37.82
CA SER A 277 36.57 1.27 37.63
C SER A 277 36.22 1.62 36.19
N VAL A 278 35.31 0.87 35.56
CA VAL A 278 34.76 1.23 34.23
C VAL A 278 33.49 2.05 34.42
N ILE A 279 33.38 3.12 33.64
CA ILE A 279 32.23 4.00 33.60
C ILE A 279 31.62 3.88 32.20
N TRP A 280 30.40 3.37 32.15
CA TRP A 280 29.53 3.37 30.99
C TRP A 280 28.54 4.51 31.14
N GLN A 281 28.74 5.57 30.37
CA GLN A 281 27.88 6.75 30.40
C GLN A 281 26.89 6.71 29.23
N GLY A 282 25.60 6.66 29.55
CA GLY A 282 24.52 6.80 28.58
C GLY A 282 24.48 8.21 27.96
N ALA A 283 23.87 8.33 26.79
CA ALA A 283 23.69 9.63 26.13
C ALA A 283 22.90 10.61 27.01
N ALA A 284 23.15 11.92 26.86
CA ALA A 284 22.40 12.96 27.56
C ALA A 284 20.88 12.80 27.36
N GLY A 285 20.11 13.00 28.44
CA GLY A 285 18.65 12.79 28.45
C GLY A 285 18.19 11.34 28.61
N THR A 286 19.12 10.38 28.69
CA THR A 286 18.80 8.98 28.98
C THR A 286 18.60 8.78 30.50
N PRO A 287 17.64 7.95 30.94
CA PRO A 287 17.49 7.60 32.36
C PRO A 287 18.78 7.06 32.97
N VAL A 288 18.95 7.20 34.29
CA VAL A 288 20.15 6.77 35.02
C VAL A 288 20.45 5.28 34.81
N ALA A 289 19.43 4.45 34.60
CA ALA A 289 19.57 3.02 34.30
C ALA A 289 20.28 2.72 32.95
N GLY A 290 20.45 3.72 32.08
CA GLY A 290 21.27 3.64 30.88
C GLY A 290 22.78 3.87 31.12
N SER A 291 23.17 4.17 32.36
CA SER A 291 24.56 4.33 32.77
C SER A 291 24.93 3.31 33.85
N TYR A 292 26.22 2.99 33.95
CA TYR A 292 26.73 2.03 34.92
C TYR A 292 28.18 2.36 35.28
N THR A 293 28.50 2.33 36.57
CA THR A 293 29.88 2.36 37.06
C THR A 293 30.17 1.05 37.76
N SER A 294 31.23 0.35 37.34
CA SER A 294 31.62 -0.89 38.00
C SER A 294 32.20 -0.60 39.39
N PRO A 295 32.08 -1.55 40.35
CA PRO A 295 32.86 -1.48 41.57
C PRO A 295 34.37 -1.40 41.27
N PRO A 296 35.16 -0.68 42.10
CA PRO A 296 36.61 -0.64 41.95
C PRO A 296 37.22 -2.04 42.12
N ARG A 297 38.18 -2.39 41.28
CA ARG A 297 38.92 -3.64 41.37
C ARG A 297 40.40 -3.45 41.10
N LEU A 298 41.25 -4.26 41.72
CA LEU A 298 42.67 -4.24 41.40
C LEU A 298 42.93 -4.71 39.96
N VAL A 299 43.92 -4.12 39.30
CA VAL A 299 44.37 -4.56 37.96
C VAL A 299 44.79 -6.04 37.96
N SER A 300 45.31 -6.55 39.08
CA SER A 300 45.64 -7.97 39.27
C SER A 300 44.44 -8.92 39.18
N ALA A 301 43.21 -8.43 39.36
CA ALA A 301 41.98 -9.21 39.18
C ALA A 301 41.53 -9.32 37.71
N GLY A 302 42.29 -8.72 36.78
CA GLY A 302 42.04 -8.76 35.33
C GLY A 302 41.57 -7.43 34.75
N LEU A 303 41.50 -7.39 33.41
CA LEU A 303 41.23 -6.16 32.64
C LEU A 303 39.90 -6.19 31.86
N GLU A 304 39.15 -7.30 31.93
CA GLU A 304 37.82 -7.43 31.34
C GLU A 304 36.72 -7.17 32.39
N ILE A 305 35.96 -6.08 32.28
CA ILE A 305 34.87 -5.69 33.19
C ILE A 305 33.52 -6.01 32.56
N ALA A 306 32.68 -6.74 33.29
CA ALA A 306 31.30 -6.97 32.90
C ALA A 306 30.43 -5.72 33.14
N VAL A 307 29.69 -5.31 32.11
CA VAL A 307 28.67 -4.27 32.21
C VAL A 307 27.29 -4.93 32.07
N PRO A 308 26.29 -4.56 32.89
CA PRO A 308 24.94 -5.09 32.76
C PRO A 308 24.37 -4.83 31.37
N ARG A 309 23.75 -5.85 30.75
CA ARG A 309 23.14 -5.72 29.42
C ARG A 309 21.97 -4.73 29.39
N SER A 310 21.33 -4.49 30.53
CA SER A 310 20.19 -3.60 30.66
C SER A 310 20.49 -2.18 30.20
N VAL A 311 21.75 -1.70 30.32
CA VAL A 311 22.15 -0.35 29.86
C VAL A 311 21.93 -0.14 28.36
N LEU A 312 21.96 -1.24 27.57
CA LEU A 312 21.79 -1.19 26.12
C LEU A 312 20.36 -0.77 25.75
N ALA A 313 19.35 -1.21 26.49
CA ALA A 313 17.94 -0.92 26.20
C ALA A 313 17.63 0.58 26.21
N TYR A 314 18.31 1.33 27.09
CA TYR A 314 18.18 2.78 27.21
C TYR A 314 18.99 3.57 26.16
N SER A 315 19.96 2.90 25.51
CA SER A 315 20.94 3.50 24.62
C SER A 315 20.77 3.13 23.14
N LEU A 316 19.76 2.33 22.78
CA LEU A 316 19.51 1.91 21.40
C LEU A 316 19.44 3.09 20.43
N GLY A 317 20.23 3.05 19.35
CA GLY A 317 20.31 4.11 18.35
C GLY A 317 21.05 5.37 18.82
N LYS A 318 21.68 5.35 19.99
CA LYS A 318 22.39 6.50 20.58
C LYS A 318 23.88 6.18 20.75
N GLN A 319 24.67 7.24 20.93
CA GLN A 319 26.08 7.15 21.29
C GLN A 319 26.26 7.22 22.81
N THR A 320 26.94 6.24 23.38
CA THR A 320 27.40 6.22 24.77
C THR A 320 28.89 6.53 24.82
N ILE A 321 29.36 6.99 25.97
CA ILE A 321 30.79 7.16 26.23
C ILE A 321 31.21 6.10 27.24
N VAL A 322 32.27 5.35 26.91
CA VAL A 322 32.88 4.38 27.83
C VAL A 322 34.26 4.88 28.22
N THR A 323 34.50 5.02 29.51
CA THR A 323 35.80 5.36 30.09
C THR A 323 36.15 4.35 31.17
N TYR A 324 37.41 4.38 31.61
CA TYR A 324 37.78 3.80 32.88
C TYR A 324 38.60 4.80 33.69
N GLU A 325 38.50 4.70 35.01
CA GLU A 325 39.26 5.50 35.94
C GLU A 325 40.22 4.61 36.70
N VAL A 326 41.44 5.13 36.90
CA VAL A 326 42.49 4.48 37.66
C VAL A 326 42.81 5.32 38.87
N GLU A 327 42.73 4.70 40.04
CA GLU A 327 43.24 5.26 41.28
C GLU A 327 44.63 4.69 41.55
N ARG A 328 45.62 5.58 41.62
CA ARG A 328 46.99 5.28 42.08
C ARG A 328 47.38 6.29 43.13
N ASP A 329 47.83 5.82 44.29
CA ASP A 329 48.26 6.65 45.42
C ASP A 329 47.23 7.73 45.84
N GLY A 330 45.93 7.38 45.80
CA GLY A 330 44.83 8.29 46.14
C GLY A 330 44.46 9.32 45.06
N LYS A 331 45.10 9.27 43.89
CA LYS A 331 44.79 10.13 42.75
C LYS A 331 44.01 9.37 41.68
N LEU A 332 42.80 9.84 41.41
CA LEU A 332 41.96 9.37 40.31
C LEU A 332 42.37 10.02 38.99
N THR A 333 42.59 9.19 37.96
CA THR A 333 42.91 9.64 36.61
C THR A 333 42.02 8.89 35.60
N PRO A 334 41.23 9.60 34.77
CA PRO A 334 40.39 8.97 33.75
C PRO A 334 41.18 8.62 32.49
N SER A 335 40.71 7.61 31.76
CA SER A 335 41.16 7.28 30.42
C SER A 335 40.69 8.27 29.37
N LEU A 336 41.26 8.18 28.18
CA LEU A 336 40.62 8.74 26.98
C LEU A 336 39.22 8.10 26.80
N PRO A 337 38.22 8.85 26.33
CA PRO A 337 36.86 8.34 26.13
C PRO A 337 36.77 7.47 24.86
N LEU A 338 36.04 6.36 24.96
CA LEU A 338 35.56 5.59 23.81
C LEU A 338 34.13 6.03 23.47
N PRO A 339 33.90 6.78 22.38
CA PRO A 339 32.56 6.98 21.85
C PRO A 339 32.05 5.69 21.20
N LEU A 340 30.97 5.13 21.72
CA LEU A 340 30.39 3.85 21.30
C LEU A 340 28.94 4.03 20.84
N ASN A 341 28.67 3.78 19.56
CA ASN A 341 27.34 3.81 18.98
C ASN A 341 26.63 2.47 19.23
N ILE A 342 25.55 2.50 20.00
CA ILE A 342 24.71 1.31 20.21
C ILE A 342 23.71 1.26 19.06
N LEU A 343 23.81 0.20 18.25
CA LEU A 343 22.95 0.05 17.09
C LEU A 343 21.49 -0.17 17.51
N THR A 344 20.57 0.06 16.58
CA THR A 344 19.17 -0.33 16.75
C THR A 344 19.04 -1.85 16.70
N LEU A 345 17.98 -2.41 17.30
CA LEU A 345 17.69 -3.84 17.18
C LEU A 345 17.26 -4.17 15.74
N PRO A 346 17.84 -5.21 15.10
CA PRO A 346 17.35 -5.68 13.82
C PRO A 346 15.98 -6.35 14.00
N ALA A 347 15.14 -6.33 12.96
CA ALA A 347 13.81 -6.95 12.98
C ALA A 347 13.86 -8.46 13.34
N THR A 348 14.93 -9.16 12.96
CA THR A 348 15.16 -10.58 13.29
C THR A 348 15.35 -10.85 14.79
N ALA A 349 15.72 -9.82 15.57
CA ALA A 349 15.85 -9.91 17.02
C ALA A 349 14.51 -9.67 17.77
N LEU A 350 13.47 -9.30 17.04
CA LEU A 350 12.14 -8.96 17.53
C LEU A 350 11.14 -10.03 17.06
N ILE A 351 10.88 -11.02 17.90
CA ILE A 351 10.00 -12.14 17.56
C ILE A 351 8.56 -11.75 17.90
N PRO A 352 7.63 -11.68 16.92
CA PRO A 352 6.26 -11.28 17.21
C PRO A 352 5.47 -12.34 17.98
N PRO A 353 4.42 -11.94 18.73
CA PRO A 353 3.51 -12.88 19.37
C PRO A 353 2.83 -13.83 18.36
N LYS A 354 2.38 -15.00 18.83
CA LYS A 354 1.64 -15.97 18.00
C LYS A 354 0.31 -16.35 18.63
N ILE A 355 -0.69 -16.63 17.79
CA ILE A 355 -1.87 -17.41 18.18
C ILE A 355 -1.49 -18.88 18.14
N VAL A 356 -1.71 -19.60 19.24
CA VAL A 356 -1.29 -21.00 19.43
C VAL A 356 -2.11 -21.95 18.57
N GLU A 357 -3.39 -21.67 18.39
CA GLU A 357 -4.35 -22.53 17.70
C GLU A 357 -4.34 -22.35 16.17
N ALA A 358 -3.51 -21.43 15.65
CA ALA A 358 -3.31 -21.28 14.22
C ALA A 358 -2.40 -22.36 13.65
N ASP A 359 -2.64 -22.77 12.40
CA ASP A 359 -1.81 -23.76 11.72
C ASP A 359 -0.45 -23.19 11.26
N ALA A 360 0.43 -24.07 10.77
CA ALA A 360 1.78 -23.70 10.31
C ALA A 360 1.78 -22.73 9.12
N ASN A 361 0.65 -22.60 8.41
CA ASN A 361 0.46 -21.71 7.28
C ASN A 361 -0.26 -20.40 7.70
N ASN A 362 -0.33 -20.13 9.00
CA ASN A 362 -1.03 -18.98 9.60
C ASN A 362 -2.53 -18.91 9.27
N PHE A 363 -3.22 -20.04 9.12
CA PHE A 363 -4.68 -20.03 9.17
C PHE A 363 -5.18 -20.23 10.59
N LEU A 364 -6.18 -19.44 10.99
CA LEU A 364 -6.91 -19.63 12.24
C LEU A 364 -8.30 -20.17 11.91
N ASP A 365 -8.52 -21.46 12.19
CA ASP A 365 -9.79 -22.14 11.93
C ASP A 365 -10.74 -22.00 13.12
N LEU A 366 -11.76 -21.16 12.93
CA LEU A 366 -12.77 -20.87 13.94
C LEU A 366 -13.78 -22.01 14.09
N MET A 367 -13.95 -22.84 13.06
CA MET A 367 -14.83 -24.01 13.11
C MET A 367 -14.19 -25.11 13.95
N ALA A 368 -12.88 -25.34 13.78
CA ALA A 368 -12.11 -26.27 14.60
C ALA A 368 -11.96 -25.76 16.05
N LEU A 369 -11.87 -24.44 16.26
CA LEU A 369 -11.81 -23.83 17.59
C LEU A 369 -13.11 -24.00 18.39
N GLY A 370 -14.26 -24.05 17.71
CA GLY A 370 -15.57 -24.26 18.32
C GLY A 370 -15.95 -23.16 19.31
N SER A 371 -16.25 -23.53 20.56
CA SER A 371 -16.60 -22.59 21.64
C SER A 371 -15.41 -22.11 22.47
N LYS A 372 -14.19 -22.59 22.19
CA LYS A 372 -12.99 -22.24 22.96
C LYS A 372 -12.47 -20.85 22.58
N ASN A 373 -11.86 -20.15 23.54
CA ASN A 373 -11.04 -18.98 23.24
C ASN A 373 -9.73 -19.42 22.57
N ALA A 374 -9.18 -18.58 21.70
CA ALA A 374 -7.81 -18.75 21.24
C ALA A 374 -6.83 -18.14 22.26
N THR A 375 -5.55 -18.43 22.12
CA THR A 375 -4.51 -17.99 23.04
C THR A 375 -3.38 -17.31 22.27
N ILE A 376 -3.09 -16.05 22.61
CA ILE A 376 -1.90 -15.34 22.12
C ILE A 376 -0.76 -15.58 23.10
N HIS A 377 0.38 -16.06 22.59
CA HIS A 377 1.65 -16.11 23.31
C HIS A 377 2.53 -14.95 22.86
N ALA A 378 2.74 -13.98 23.74
CA ALA A 378 3.84 -13.02 23.59
C ALA A 378 5.14 -13.71 24.01
N LEU A 379 6.16 -13.70 23.14
CA LEU A 379 7.36 -14.53 23.27
C LEU A 379 8.52 -13.75 23.91
N LEU A 380 9.64 -14.43 24.19
CA LEU A 380 10.89 -13.74 24.56
C LEU A 380 11.41 -12.88 23.40
N HIS A 381 12.09 -11.80 23.76
CA HIS A 381 12.75 -10.89 22.82
C HIS A 381 14.12 -10.44 23.33
N THR A 382 14.94 -9.91 22.43
CA THR A 382 16.27 -9.39 22.78
C THR A 382 16.13 -8.18 23.73
N LEU A 383 16.93 -8.15 24.80
CA LEU A 383 16.84 -7.17 25.89
C LEU A 383 15.51 -7.20 26.66
N ILE A 384 14.84 -8.35 26.72
CA ILE A 384 13.68 -8.54 27.59
C ILE A 384 14.05 -8.36 29.06
N GLU A 385 13.26 -7.57 29.79
CA GLU A 385 13.46 -7.32 31.21
C GLU A 385 12.13 -7.08 31.92
N ALA A 386 12.02 -7.52 33.18
CA ALA A 386 10.84 -7.26 33.98
C ALA A 386 10.60 -5.74 34.15
N GLY A 387 9.33 -5.35 34.05
CA GLY A 387 8.89 -3.96 34.12
C GLY A 387 8.80 -3.24 32.77
N GLN A 388 9.09 -3.90 31.64
CA GLN A 388 8.93 -3.30 30.31
C GLN A 388 7.45 -3.25 29.88
N PRO A 389 6.84 -2.05 29.73
CA PRO A 389 5.44 -1.92 29.33
C PRO A 389 5.20 -2.39 27.90
N CYS A 390 4.04 -2.99 27.66
CA CYS A 390 3.70 -3.68 26.42
C CYS A 390 2.38 -3.18 25.82
N TRP A 391 2.33 -3.08 24.50
CA TRP A 391 1.11 -2.82 23.73
C TRP A 391 0.85 -3.99 22.80
N LEU A 392 -0.39 -4.44 22.77
CA LEU A 392 -0.85 -5.55 21.94
C LEU A 392 -2.22 -5.19 21.39
N SER A 393 -2.33 -5.10 20.08
CA SER A 393 -3.60 -4.90 19.39
C SER A 393 -3.71 -5.81 18.19
N LEU A 394 -4.95 -6.02 17.77
CA LEU A 394 -5.33 -6.81 16.61
C LEU A 394 -6.02 -5.91 15.61
N GLU A 395 -5.65 -6.06 14.35
CA GLU A 395 -6.33 -5.45 13.21
C GLU A 395 -6.98 -6.56 12.40
N GLY A 396 -8.31 -6.53 12.29
CA GLY A 396 -9.07 -7.57 11.58
C GLY A 396 -10.28 -6.98 10.88
N ASN A 397 -10.92 -7.76 10.01
CA ASN A 397 -12.10 -7.31 9.25
C ASN A 397 -13.28 -8.26 9.43
N LYS A 398 -14.50 -7.73 9.40
CA LYS A 398 -15.73 -8.52 9.31
C LYS A 398 -15.95 -8.99 7.87
N ALA A 399 -16.94 -9.87 7.68
CA ALA A 399 -17.30 -10.38 6.35
C ALA A 399 -17.76 -9.29 5.36
N ASP A 400 -18.26 -8.14 5.85
CA ASP A 400 -18.65 -6.98 5.04
C ASP A 400 -17.49 -6.02 4.70
N GLY A 401 -16.26 -6.36 5.13
CA GLY A 401 -15.06 -5.54 4.92
C GLY A 401 -14.85 -4.42 5.95
N THR A 402 -15.77 -4.22 6.91
CA THR A 402 -15.59 -3.23 7.97
C THR A 402 -14.51 -3.67 8.97
N ALA A 403 -13.72 -2.72 9.47
CA ALA A 403 -12.68 -2.98 10.44
C ALA A 403 -13.27 -3.46 11.79
N HIS A 404 -12.63 -4.45 12.38
CA HIS A 404 -12.95 -5.04 13.69
C HIS A 404 -11.69 -5.17 14.53
N ASN A 405 -11.10 -4.02 14.87
CA ASN A 405 -9.85 -3.97 15.63
C ASN A 405 -10.11 -4.19 17.13
N LEU A 406 -9.14 -4.79 17.82
CA LEU A 406 -9.19 -5.04 19.27
C LEU A 406 -7.89 -4.62 19.94
N VAL A 407 -7.96 -3.79 20.97
CA VAL A 407 -6.81 -3.48 21.83
C VAL A 407 -6.85 -4.41 23.04
N LEU A 408 -5.81 -5.23 23.21
CA LEU A 408 -5.68 -6.14 24.35
C LEU A 408 -4.83 -5.49 25.46
N TRP A 409 -3.70 -4.89 25.09
CA TRP A 409 -2.80 -4.20 26.02
C TRP A 409 -2.51 -2.79 25.51
N ASN A 410 -2.51 -1.82 26.43
CA ASN A 410 -2.27 -0.41 26.13
C ASN A 410 -1.21 0.21 27.04
N GLY A 411 -0.04 -0.43 27.13
CA GLY A 411 0.99 -0.09 28.09
C GLY A 411 0.64 -0.62 29.48
N LEU A 412 1.12 0.05 30.53
CA LEU A 412 0.82 -0.33 31.91
C LEU A 412 -0.71 -0.46 32.17
N PRO A 413 -1.15 -1.48 32.93
CA PRO A 413 -0.35 -2.40 33.74
C PRO A 413 0.24 -3.60 32.98
N ALA A 414 0.00 -3.73 31.67
CA ALA A 414 0.57 -4.80 30.87
C ALA A 414 2.07 -4.57 30.67
N GLN A 415 2.88 -5.45 31.25
CA GLN A 415 4.33 -5.37 31.20
C GLN A 415 4.96 -6.76 31.31
N VAL A 416 6.20 -6.86 30.85
CA VAL A 416 7.05 -8.03 31.08
C VAL A 416 7.19 -8.26 32.59
N ASN A 417 7.03 -9.50 33.02
CA ASN A 417 7.16 -9.91 34.43
C ASN A 417 8.08 -11.13 34.55
N ALA A 418 8.42 -11.51 35.78
CA ALA A 418 9.33 -12.62 36.05
C ALA A 418 8.82 -13.97 35.50
N THR A 419 7.50 -14.20 35.54
CA THR A 419 6.87 -15.43 35.03
C THR A 419 6.96 -15.53 33.51
N TRP A 420 6.74 -14.42 32.79
CA TRP A 420 6.94 -14.38 31.35
C TRP A 420 8.38 -14.78 30.99
N ILE A 421 9.37 -14.18 31.66
CA ILE A 421 10.79 -14.47 31.41
C ILE A 421 11.12 -15.94 31.69
N SER A 422 10.66 -16.50 32.83
CA SER A 422 11.00 -17.87 33.22
C SER A 422 10.29 -18.94 32.38
N GLN A 423 9.06 -18.70 31.92
CA GLN A 423 8.31 -19.64 31.09
C GLN A 423 8.59 -19.49 29.59
N GLY A 424 9.17 -18.35 29.18
CA GLY A 424 9.47 -18.06 27.78
C GLY A 424 8.32 -17.43 26.98
N PHE A 425 7.14 -17.27 27.58
CA PHE A 425 6.01 -16.58 26.98
C PHE A 425 5.04 -16.04 28.03
N TRP A 426 4.18 -15.11 27.61
CA TRP A 426 3.01 -14.67 28.37
C TRP A 426 1.74 -14.97 27.57
N ALA A 427 0.83 -15.74 28.18
CA ALA A 427 -0.42 -16.12 27.57
C ALA A 427 -1.49 -15.04 27.79
N THR A 428 -2.24 -14.71 26.75
CA THR A 428 -3.44 -13.88 26.82
C THR A 428 -4.56 -14.52 26.02
N ALA A 429 -5.73 -14.62 26.66
CA ALA A 429 -6.91 -15.17 26.03
C ALA A 429 -7.44 -14.20 24.96
N LEU A 430 -7.71 -14.72 23.77
CA LEU A 430 -8.40 -14.04 22.69
C LEU A 430 -9.83 -14.59 22.62
N ALA A 431 -10.78 -13.76 23.03
CA ALA A 431 -12.16 -14.17 23.23
C ALA A 431 -12.80 -14.70 21.93
N ASN A 432 -13.48 -15.85 22.02
CA ASN A 432 -14.21 -16.45 20.91
C ASN A 432 -15.32 -15.53 20.37
N SER A 433 -15.91 -14.70 21.25
CA SER A 433 -16.93 -13.70 20.89
C SER A 433 -16.42 -12.60 19.96
N TYR A 434 -15.14 -12.24 20.05
CA TYR A 434 -14.48 -11.35 19.10
C TYR A 434 -14.20 -12.08 17.78
N LEU A 435 -13.59 -13.26 17.85
CA LEU A 435 -13.20 -14.03 16.67
C LEU A 435 -14.38 -14.36 15.75
N LYS A 436 -15.55 -14.70 16.31
CA LYS A 436 -16.78 -15.00 15.55
C LYS A 436 -17.30 -13.85 14.69
N GLN A 437 -16.86 -12.62 14.94
CA GLN A 437 -17.25 -11.46 14.14
C GLN A 437 -16.34 -11.24 12.94
N LEU A 438 -15.19 -11.93 12.87
CA LEU A 438 -14.26 -11.83 11.75
C LEU A 438 -14.78 -12.61 10.53
N GLY A 439 -14.56 -12.06 9.33
CA GLY A 439 -15.01 -12.68 8.09
C GLY A 439 -14.14 -13.85 7.64
N HIS A 440 -14.75 -14.87 7.01
CA HIS A 440 -13.98 -15.91 6.32
C HIS A 440 -13.05 -15.29 5.26
N GLY A 441 -11.82 -15.78 5.17
CA GLY A 441 -10.80 -15.30 4.23
C GLY A 441 -10.18 -13.94 4.59
N THR A 442 -10.66 -13.26 5.64
CA THR A 442 -10.10 -11.96 6.05
C THR A 442 -8.82 -12.12 6.86
N ALA A 443 -7.99 -11.07 6.84
CA ALA A 443 -6.76 -11.02 7.62
C ALA A 443 -7.04 -10.64 9.09
N LEU A 444 -6.27 -11.23 10.01
CA LEU A 444 -6.14 -10.82 11.40
C LEU A 444 -4.66 -10.59 11.71
N THR A 445 -4.26 -9.33 11.87
CA THR A 445 -2.87 -8.90 12.08
C THR A 445 -2.62 -8.57 13.55
N ILE A 446 -1.59 -9.18 14.14
CA ILE A 446 -1.09 -8.84 15.47
C ILE A 446 -0.10 -7.68 15.36
N LYS A 447 -0.39 -6.60 16.09
CA LYS A 447 0.53 -5.48 16.32
C LYS A 447 1.05 -5.56 17.75
N PHE A 448 2.37 -5.58 17.90
CA PHE A 448 3.01 -5.68 19.21
C PHE A 448 4.14 -4.65 19.36
N LYS A 449 4.19 -4.00 20.52
CA LYS A 449 5.24 -3.02 20.85
C LYS A 449 5.67 -3.16 22.30
N VAL A 450 6.94 -2.88 22.57
CA VAL A 450 7.52 -2.92 23.93
C VAL A 450 8.35 -1.65 24.19
N SER A 451 8.15 -1.00 25.33
CA SER A 451 9.00 0.08 25.81
C SER A 451 10.20 -0.55 26.55
N LEU A 452 11.28 -0.79 25.80
CA LEU A 452 12.49 -1.44 26.32
C LEU A 452 13.20 -0.61 27.40
N ASP A 453 13.07 0.72 27.32
CA ASP A 453 13.55 1.71 28.28
C ASP A 453 12.64 1.91 29.50
N LYS A 454 11.55 1.14 29.60
CA LYS A 454 10.57 1.16 30.70
C LYS A 454 9.86 2.51 30.90
N SER A 455 9.90 3.41 29.92
CA SER A 455 9.29 4.75 29.98
C SER A 455 7.75 4.74 29.92
N ASN A 456 7.14 3.62 29.50
CA ASN A 456 5.70 3.52 29.21
C ASN A 456 5.20 4.52 28.14
N ASN A 457 6.09 4.95 27.24
CA ASN A 457 5.74 5.86 26.15
C ASN A 457 5.55 5.10 24.83
N LEU A 458 4.32 5.11 24.30
CA LEU A 458 3.98 4.45 23.04
C LEU A 458 4.77 5.00 21.83
N ALA A 459 5.10 6.29 21.83
CA ALA A 459 5.77 6.94 20.71
C ALA A 459 7.22 6.48 20.53
N THR A 460 7.87 6.05 21.61
CA THR A 460 9.26 5.56 21.62
C THR A 460 9.35 4.06 21.80
N ALA A 461 8.22 3.36 21.93
CA ALA A 461 8.18 1.91 22.07
C ALA A 461 8.70 1.20 20.81
N THR A 462 9.50 0.16 21.02
CA THR A 462 10.06 -0.66 19.94
C THR A 462 8.94 -1.46 19.26
N VAL A 463 8.81 -1.29 17.95
CA VAL A 463 7.79 -1.95 17.12
C VAL A 463 8.30 -3.31 16.67
N PHE A 464 7.52 -4.36 16.93
CA PHE A 464 7.82 -5.70 16.46
C PHE A 464 7.24 -5.90 15.05
N PRO A 465 7.81 -6.82 14.24
CA PRO A 465 7.22 -7.20 12.96
C PRO A 465 5.78 -7.65 13.13
N ASP A 466 4.93 -7.38 12.14
CA ASP A 466 3.55 -7.85 12.16
C ASP A 466 3.49 -9.37 11.97
N ARG A 467 2.53 -10.02 12.62
CA ARG A 467 2.15 -11.40 12.28
C ARG A 467 0.69 -11.44 11.85
N THR A 468 0.45 -11.92 10.63
CA THR A 468 -0.87 -11.95 10.00
C THR A 468 -1.39 -13.37 9.87
N TYR A 469 -2.65 -13.56 10.25
CA TYR A 469 -3.39 -14.81 10.10
C TYR A 469 -4.53 -14.64 9.08
N THR A 470 -4.86 -15.70 8.36
CA THR A 470 -6.09 -15.76 7.54
C THR A 470 -7.17 -16.51 8.30
N ILE A 471 -8.34 -15.89 8.45
CA ILE A 471 -9.45 -16.46 9.20
C ILE A 471 -10.19 -17.51 8.35
N LYS A 472 -10.28 -18.74 8.85
CA LYS A 472 -11.15 -19.79 8.32
C LYS A 472 -12.42 -19.84 9.16
N ALA A 473 -13.47 -19.17 8.71
CA ALA A 473 -14.80 -19.19 9.31
C ALA A 473 -15.84 -19.83 8.37
N LEU A 474 -17.12 -19.82 8.74
CA LEU A 474 -18.19 -20.19 7.80
C LEU A 474 -18.33 -19.10 6.72
N GLU A 475 -18.30 -19.49 5.44
CA GLU A 475 -18.51 -18.57 4.32
C GLU A 475 -19.99 -18.18 4.22
N LEU A 476 -20.26 -16.87 4.26
CA LEU A 476 -21.64 -16.34 4.21
C LEU A 476 -22.05 -16.06 2.76
N VAL A 477 -23.08 -16.76 2.30
CA VAL A 477 -23.72 -16.61 0.99
C VAL A 477 -24.90 -15.64 1.08
N VAL A 478 -24.95 -14.64 0.20
CA VAL A 478 -26.11 -13.74 0.03
C VAL A 478 -27.32 -14.55 -0.43
N PRO A 479 -28.50 -14.42 0.20
CA PRO A 479 -29.65 -15.24 -0.14
C PRO A 479 -30.23 -14.84 -1.52
N THR A 480 -30.77 -15.82 -2.23
CA THR A 480 -31.37 -15.68 -3.56
C THR A 480 -32.77 -16.30 -3.57
N ILE A 481 -33.61 -15.88 -4.51
CA ILE A 481 -34.89 -16.53 -4.83
C ILE A 481 -34.73 -17.06 -6.26
N ASN A 482 -34.60 -18.37 -6.42
CA ASN A 482 -34.32 -19.00 -7.72
C ASN A 482 -35.58 -19.54 -8.38
N SER A 483 -36.61 -19.86 -7.61
CA SER A 483 -37.84 -20.47 -8.10
C SER A 483 -39.04 -19.98 -7.30
N VAL A 484 -40.14 -19.72 -8.01
CA VAL A 484 -41.45 -19.47 -7.42
C VAL A 484 -42.45 -20.34 -8.14
N LYS A 485 -43.12 -21.23 -7.42
CA LYS A 485 -44.11 -22.14 -8.00
C LYS A 485 -45.50 -21.89 -7.46
N ASP A 486 -46.51 -22.11 -8.29
CA ASP A 486 -47.91 -22.11 -7.87
C ASP A 486 -48.28 -23.42 -7.13
N THR A 487 -49.56 -23.61 -6.78
CA THR A 487 -50.01 -24.82 -6.07
C THR A 487 -50.03 -26.09 -6.92
N LYS A 488 -49.80 -25.95 -8.24
CA LYS A 488 -49.70 -27.05 -9.21
C LYS A 488 -48.25 -27.40 -9.54
N ASP A 489 -47.30 -26.86 -8.77
CA ASP A 489 -45.85 -27.00 -8.97
C ASP A 489 -45.35 -26.41 -10.30
N ILE A 490 -46.11 -25.50 -10.91
CA ILE A 490 -45.73 -24.80 -12.14
C ILE A 490 -44.93 -23.55 -11.78
N GLU A 491 -43.78 -23.38 -12.43
CA GLU A 491 -42.92 -22.21 -12.24
C GLU A 491 -43.61 -20.93 -12.75
N ILE A 492 -43.65 -19.91 -11.90
CA ILE A 492 -44.08 -18.55 -12.21
C ILE A 492 -42.82 -17.75 -12.53
N PRO A 493 -42.59 -17.34 -13.79
CA PRO A 493 -41.41 -16.55 -14.19
C PRO A 493 -41.34 -15.18 -13.51
N GLN A 494 -40.24 -14.45 -13.72
CA GLN A 494 -40.13 -13.06 -13.27
C GLN A 494 -41.23 -12.24 -13.91
N ASP A 495 -41.94 -11.44 -13.11
CA ASP A 495 -43.10 -10.65 -13.55
C ASP A 495 -44.26 -11.51 -14.09
N GLY A 496 -44.25 -12.81 -13.81
CA GLY A 496 -45.30 -13.75 -14.21
C GLY A 496 -46.62 -13.51 -13.47
N THR A 497 -47.68 -14.16 -13.96
CA THR A 497 -49.03 -14.07 -13.38
C THR A 497 -49.52 -15.46 -12.94
N THR A 498 -50.23 -15.52 -11.83
CA THR A 498 -50.91 -16.74 -11.34
C THR A 498 -52.30 -16.40 -10.79
N THR A 499 -53.20 -17.38 -10.76
CA THR A 499 -54.49 -17.26 -10.05
C THR A 499 -54.42 -17.79 -8.62
N ASP A 500 -53.31 -18.46 -8.27
CA ASP A 500 -53.16 -19.08 -6.97
C ASP A 500 -52.75 -18.03 -5.94
N THR A 501 -53.51 -17.97 -4.84
CA THR A 501 -53.18 -17.11 -3.69
C THR A 501 -52.13 -17.75 -2.77
N THR A 502 -51.55 -18.86 -3.20
CA THR A 502 -50.51 -19.60 -2.50
C THR A 502 -49.39 -19.95 -3.47
N VAL A 503 -48.16 -19.63 -3.09
CA VAL A 503 -46.95 -19.92 -3.88
C VAL A 503 -45.86 -20.50 -3.00
N THR A 504 -44.95 -21.27 -3.59
CA THR A 504 -43.77 -21.81 -2.91
C THR A 504 -42.53 -21.13 -3.47
N LEU A 505 -41.80 -20.40 -2.63
CA LEU A 505 -40.53 -19.78 -2.96
C LEU A 505 -39.39 -20.72 -2.57
N ALA A 506 -38.38 -20.83 -3.43
CA ALA A 506 -37.15 -21.56 -3.13
C ALA A 506 -35.92 -20.80 -3.62
N GLY A 507 -34.79 -21.03 -2.97
CA GLY A 507 -33.53 -20.41 -3.37
C GLY A 507 -32.33 -20.87 -2.56
N LYS A 508 -31.21 -20.15 -2.73
CA LYS A 508 -29.95 -20.43 -2.03
C LYS A 508 -29.67 -19.41 -0.93
N ALA A 509 -28.97 -19.81 0.11
CA ALA A 509 -28.51 -19.01 1.24
C ALA A 509 -27.36 -19.73 1.97
N THR A 510 -26.77 -19.12 3.00
CA THR A 510 -25.76 -19.79 3.83
C THR A 510 -26.37 -21.02 4.53
N GLY A 511 -25.76 -22.19 4.35
CA GLY A 511 -26.29 -23.46 4.87
C GLY A 511 -26.32 -23.53 6.41
N ASN A 512 -27.28 -24.29 6.94
CA ASN A 512 -27.56 -24.45 8.38
C ASN A 512 -27.94 -23.15 9.13
N LEU A 513 -28.21 -22.05 8.42
CA LEU A 513 -28.70 -20.80 8.98
C LEU A 513 -30.17 -20.56 8.61
N GLN A 514 -30.72 -19.41 8.96
CA GLN A 514 -32.10 -19.02 8.66
C GLN A 514 -32.18 -17.81 7.75
N VAL A 515 -33.27 -17.74 6.99
CA VAL A 515 -33.67 -16.59 6.20
C VAL A 515 -35.08 -16.14 6.58
N GLU A 516 -35.41 -14.88 6.32
CA GLU A 516 -36.74 -14.31 6.45
C GLU A 516 -37.22 -13.77 5.09
N ILE A 517 -38.45 -14.13 4.72
CA ILE A 517 -39.04 -13.76 3.43
C ILE A 517 -39.96 -12.55 3.65
N PHE A 518 -39.85 -11.55 2.79
CA PHE A 518 -40.67 -10.34 2.79
C PHE A 518 -41.44 -10.22 1.49
N ASP A 519 -42.67 -9.71 1.57
CA ASP A 519 -43.45 -9.21 0.44
C ASP A 519 -43.63 -7.70 0.61
N GLY A 520 -42.94 -6.91 -0.22
CA GLY A 520 -42.72 -5.49 0.04
C GLY A 520 -41.98 -5.30 1.37
N THR A 521 -42.65 -4.67 2.34
CA THR A 521 -42.13 -4.45 3.70
C THR A 521 -42.70 -5.43 4.72
N THR A 522 -43.65 -6.28 4.34
CA THR A 522 -44.35 -7.19 5.25
C THR A 522 -43.62 -8.53 5.34
N SER A 523 -43.24 -8.94 6.54
CA SER A 523 -42.66 -10.28 6.76
C SER A 523 -43.69 -11.37 6.50
N LYS A 524 -43.26 -12.40 5.77
CA LYS A 524 -44.00 -13.65 5.54
C LYS A 524 -43.41 -14.83 6.33
N GLY A 525 -42.54 -14.52 7.30
CA GLY A 525 -41.92 -15.46 8.23
C GLY A 525 -40.58 -16.03 7.77
N THR A 526 -40.02 -16.91 8.59
CA THR A 526 -38.67 -17.47 8.41
C THR A 526 -38.67 -18.84 7.74
N ALA A 527 -37.53 -19.21 7.14
CA ALA A 527 -37.24 -20.53 6.60
C ALA A 527 -35.84 -21.00 7.03
N GLN A 528 -35.70 -22.30 7.30
CA GLN A 528 -34.40 -22.94 7.53
C GLN A 528 -33.69 -23.18 6.21
N VAL A 529 -32.39 -22.92 6.18
CA VAL A 529 -31.51 -23.27 5.08
C VAL A 529 -30.83 -24.60 5.42
N ASN A 530 -30.94 -25.59 4.54
CA ASN A 530 -30.31 -26.90 4.77
C ASN A 530 -28.77 -26.82 4.63
N ALA A 531 -28.06 -27.92 4.90
CA ALA A 531 -26.60 -27.97 4.84
C ALA A 531 -26.04 -27.66 3.43
N SER A 532 -26.81 -27.92 2.36
CA SER A 532 -26.46 -27.63 0.97
C SER A 532 -26.78 -26.19 0.52
N GLY A 533 -27.25 -25.36 1.45
CA GLY A 533 -27.60 -23.96 1.19
C GLY A 533 -28.98 -23.75 0.57
N ASP A 534 -29.84 -24.78 0.47
CA ASP A 534 -31.19 -24.63 -0.09
C ASP A 534 -32.22 -24.29 1.00
N TRP A 535 -33.16 -23.42 0.65
CA TRP A 535 -34.33 -23.11 1.47
C TRP A 535 -35.60 -23.13 0.64
N THR A 536 -36.74 -23.42 1.28
CA THR A 536 -38.07 -23.36 0.69
C THR A 536 -39.07 -22.76 1.67
N LYS A 537 -40.04 -22.00 1.17
CA LYS A 537 -41.12 -21.42 1.97
C LYS A 537 -42.40 -21.30 1.16
N GLN A 538 -43.46 -21.92 1.66
CA GLN A 538 -44.82 -21.69 1.17
C GLN A 538 -45.38 -20.39 1.75
N ILE A 539 -45.95 -19.56 0.89
CA ILE A 539 -46.57 -18.29 1.21
C ILE A 539 -48.03 -18.38 0.83
N THR A 540 -48.93 -18.26 1.81
CA THR A 540 -50.38 -18.36 1.62
C THR A 540 -51.07 -17.01 1.81
N GLY A 541 -52.31 -16.90 1.30
CA GLY A 541 -53.16 -15.73 1.48
C GLY A 541 -52.65 -14.48 0.75
N LEU A 542 -52.03 -14.65 -0.42
CA LEU A 542 -51.70 -13.54 -1.29
C LEU A 542 -52.98 -12.88 -1.83
N THR A 543 -53.00 -11.56 -1.84
CA THR A 543 -54.11 -10.76 -2.37
C THR A 543 -54.05 -10.69 -3.89
N VAL A 544 -55.16 -10.38 -4.55
CA VAL A 544 -55.16 -10.11 -6.00
C VAL A 544 -54.47 -8.77 -6.26
N ALA A 545 -53.15 -8.79 -6.44
CA ALA A 545 -52.28 -7.64 -6.65
C ALA A 545 -50.90 -8.06 -7.18
N ALA A 546 -50.05 -7.07 -7.47
CA ALA A 546 -48.62 -7.29 -7.68
C ALA A 546 -47.92 -7.53 -6.33
N HIS A 547 -47.06 -8.54 -6.29
CA HIS A 547 -46.26 -8.94 -5.13
C HIS A 547 -44.76 -8.81 -5.44
N ARG A 548 -43.99 -8.42 -4.42
CA ARG A 548 -42.54 -8.16 -4.54
C ARG A 548 -41.79 -8.85 -3.43
N PHE A 549 -41.28 -10.04 -3.71
CA PHE A 549 -40.58 -10.85 -2.74
C PHE A 549 -39.09 -10.50 -2.64
N THR A 550 -38.62 -10.39 -1.40
CA THR A 550 -37.19 -10.38 -1.05
C THR A 550 -36.93 -11.37 0.06
N VAL A 551 -35.70 -11.87 0.14
CA VAL A 551 -35.26 -12.75 1.22
C VAL A 551 -34.08 -12.13 1.93
N LYS A 552 -34.12 -12.11 3.25
CA LYS A 552 -33.10 -11.53 4.14
C LYS A 552 -32.43 -12.65 4.93
N GLY A 553 -31.11 -12.72 4.90
CA GLY A 553 -30.35 -13.64 5.76
C GLY A 553 -30.44 -13.17 7.21
N LEU A 554 -30.70 -14.09 8.14
CA LEU A 554 -30.65 -13.82 9.59
C LEU A 554 -29.25 -14.13 10.13
N TYR A 555 -28.23 -13.66 9.42
CA TYR A 555 -26.82 -13.92 9.68
C TYR A 555 -25.95 -12.81 9.10
N GLY A 556 -24.72 -12.70 9.59
CA GLY A 556 -23.77 -11.66 9.15
C GLY A 556 -24.35 -10.24 9.33
N SER A 557 -24.25 -9.42 8.28
CA SER A 557 -24.83 -8.07 8.21
C SER A 557 -26.32 -8.05 7.82
N ASN A 558 -26.97 -9.22 7.82
CA ASN A 558 -28.31 -9.45 7.31
C ASN A 558 -28.46 -9.13 5.81
N PRO A 559 -27.71 -9.83 4.93
CA PRO A 559 -27.75 -9.58 3.49
C PRO A 559 -29.15 -9.82 2.92
N VAL A 560 -29.58 -9.00 1.95
CA VAL A 560 -30.90 -9.07 1.31
C VAL A 560 -30.72 -9.42 -0.17
N SER A 561 -31.58 -10.30 -0.70
CA SER A 561 -31.58 -10.67 -2.12
C SER A 561 -31.82 -9.46 -3.03
N THR A 562 -31.02 -9.35 -4.09
CA THR A 562 -31.22 -8.36 -5.15
C THR A 562 -30.99 -9.01 -6.53
N PRO A 563 -31.81 -8.71 -7.55
CA PRO A 563 -33.07 -7.95 -7.49
C PRO A 563 -34.20 -8.71 -6.75
N PRO A 564 -35.31 -8.03 -6.38
CA PRO A 564 -36.52 -8.68 -5.86
C PRO A 564 -37.19 -9.60 -6.91
N ARG A 565 -37.87 -10.65 -6.45
CA ARG A 565 -38.70 -11.54 -7.29
C ARG A 565 -40.14 -11.04 -7.31
N THR A 566 -40.65 -10.69 -8.48
CA THR A 566 -41.99 -10.10 -8.66
C THR A 566 -42.94 -11.03 -9.38
N LEU A 567 -44.22 -11.00 -9.02
CA LEU A 567 -45.32 -11.70 -9.69
C LEU A 567 -46.66 -10.98 -9.46
N THR A 568 -47.66 -11.28 -10.27
CA THR A 568 -49.03 -10.79 -10.08
C THR A 568 -49.98 -11.93 -9.76
N VAL A 569 -50.77 -11.80 -8.69
CA VAL A 569 -51.91 -12.69 -8.44
C VAL A 569 -53.14 -12.08 -9.10
N ALA A 570 -53.66 -12.75 -10.13
CA ALA A 570 -54.85 -12.33 -10.86
C ALA A 570 -56.11 -12.99 -10.31
N ARG A 571 -57.26 -12.39 -10.60
CA ARG A 571 -58.56 -12.95 -10.21
C ARG A 571 -58.92 -14.10 -11.15
N PRO A 572 -59.33 -15.28 -10.66
CA PRO A 572 -59.68 -16.39 -11.56
C PRO A 572 -60.90 -16.04 -12.43
N LEU A 573 -60.85 -16.36 -13.72
CA LEU A 573 -61.96 -16.23 -14.65
C LEU A 573 -63.00 -17.32 -14.34
N VAL A 574 -64.24 -16.89 -14.05
CA VAL A 574 -65.36 -17.80 -13.76
C VAL A 574 -66.50 -17.48 -14.71
N VAL A 575 -66.95 -18.50 -15.45
CA VAL A 575 -68.08 -18.45 -16.38
C VAL A 575 -69.00 -19.63 -16.06
N ASP A 576 -70.32 -19.45 -16.13
CA ASP A 576 -71.25 -20.57 -16.07
C ASP A 576 -70.96 -21.56 -17.21
N THR A 577 -70.62 -22.81 -16.89
CA THR A 577 -70.22 -23.83 -17.87
C THR A 577 -71.37 -24.75 -18.29
N SER A 578 -72.58 -24.58 -17.71
CA SER A 578 -73.75 -25.36 -18.08
C SER A 578 -74.07 -25.24 -19.57
N THR A 579 -74.56 -26.28 -20.23
CA THR A 579 -74.88 -26.17 -21.66
C THR A 579 -75.96 -25.12 -21.89
N MET A 580 -75.66 -24.11 -22.71
CA MET A 580 -76.64 -23.13 -23.15
C MET A 580 -77.57 -23.77 -24.18
N ILE A 581 -78.84 -23.94 -23.81
CA ILE A 581 -79.87 -24.49 -24.72
C ILE A 581 -80.53 -23.35 -25.48
N LEU A 582 -80.43 -23.40 -26.81
CA LEU A 582 -81.11 -22.53 -27.76
C LEU A 582 -82.10 -23.38 -28.57
N ASP A 583 -83.34 -23.44 -28.13
CA ASP A 583 -84.42 -24.28 -28.68
C ASP A 583 -85.61 -23.46 -29.21
N GLY A 584 -85.47 -22.14 -29.23
CA GLY A 584 -86.39 -21.24 -29.91
C GLY A 584 -86.48 -21.54 -31.40
N VAL A 585 -87.68 -21.39 -31.96
CA VAL A 585 -87.89 -21.56 -33.40
C VAL A 585 -87.30 -20.35 -34.12
N ALA A 586 -86.27 -20.56 -34.94
CA ALA A 586 -85.64 -19.52 -35.75
C ALA A 586 -85.65 -19.87 -37.23
N VAL A 587 -85.75 -18.85 -38.07
CA VAL A 587 -85.83 -19.02 -39.53
C VAL A 587 -84.87 -18.05 -40.19
N TYR A 588 -84.02 -18.57 -41.06
CA TYR A 588 -83.04 -17.80 -41.84
C TYR A 588 -83.22 -18.02 -43.33
N VAL A 589 -83.38 -16.94 -44.08
CA VAL A 589 -83.48 -16.93 -45.53
C VAL A 589 -82.11 -16.63 -46.13
N SER A 590 -81.70 -17.44 -47.10
CA SER A 590 -80.40 -17.25 -47.76
C SER A 590 -80.32 -15.87 -48.45
N GLY A 591 -79.34 -15.06 -48.06
CA GLY A 591 -79.05 -13.76 -48.69
C GLY A 591 -79.92 -12.59 -48.23
N TRP A 592 -80.78 -12.77 -47.22
CA TRP A 592 -81.60 -11.69 -46.67
C TRP A 592 -80.93 -11.03 -45.46
N VAL A 593 -81.10 -9.71 -45.34
CA VAL A 593 -80.64 -8.93 -44.18
C VAL A 593 -81.67 -9.04 -43.07
N GLU A 594 -81.19 -9.31 -41.85
CA GLU A 594 -82.03 -9.46 -40.65
C GLU A 594 -82.32 -8.11 -40.00
N SER A 595 -83.45 -7.98 -39.32
CA SER A 595 -83.85 -6.75 -38.63
C SER A 595 -83.11 -6.52 -37.30
N GLY A 596 -82.31 -7.49 -36.85
CA GLY A 596 -81.55 -7.43 -35.58
C GLY A 596 -82.38 -7.71 -34.32
N ASN A 597 -83.64 -8.11 -34.46
CA ASN A 597 -84.48 -8.47 -33.31
C ASN A 597 -84.07 -9.83 -32.73
N THR A 598 -84.12 -9.95 -31.41
CA THR A 598 -83.87 -11.23 -30.73
C THR A 598 -85.04 -12.19 -30.92
N ILE A 599 -84.72 -13.45 -31.19
CA ILE A 599 -85.69 -14.53 -31.27
C ILE A 599 -85.73 -15.22 -29.91
N GLU A 600 -86.91 -15.25 -29.30
CA GLU A 600 -87.12 -15.85 -27.98
C GLU A 600 -86.59 -17.29 -27.95
N ASN A 601 -85.81 -17.61 -26.92
CA ASN A 601 -85.14 -18.90 -26.72
C ASN A 601 -84.16 -19.34 -27.82
N ASN A 602 -83.86 -18.51 -28.83
CA ASN A 602 -82.78 -18.72 -29.80
C ASN A 602 -81.60 -17.75 -29.62
N THR A 603 -81.77 -16.71 -28.80
CA THR A 603 -80.68 -15.82 -28.35
C THR A 603 -80.66 -15.73 -26.82
N LYS A 604 -79.49 -15.92 -26.20
CA LYS A 604 -79.25 -15.78 -24.74
C LYS A 604 -77.92 -15.09 -24.47
N ILE A 605 -77.80 -14.36 -23.38
CA ILE A 605 -76.55 -13.70 -22.96
C ILE A 605 -75.91 -14.50 -21.83
N ARG A 606 -74.58 -14.69 -21.87
CA ARG A 606 -73.81 -15.23 -20.75
C ARG A 606 -72.51 -14.47 -20.55
N GLN A 607 -72.35 -13.94 -19.34
CA GLN A 607 -71.21 -13.12 -18.92
C GLN A 607 -70.41 -13.84 -17.81
N PRO A 608 -69.08 -13.62 -17.74
CA PRO A 608 -68.28 -14.02 -16.60
C PRO A 608 -68.74 -13.38 -15.29
N THR A 609 -68.60 -14.12 -14.19
CA THR A 609 -68.85 -13.64 -12.82
C THR A 609 -67.57 -13.22 -12.09
N SER A 610 -66.41 -13.59 -12.61
CA SER A 610 -65.07 -13.23 -12.12
C SER A 610 -64.07 -13.26 -13.29
N GLY A 611 -62.89 -12.68 -13.10
CA GLY A 611 -61.86 -12.50 -14.13
C GLY A 611 -61.41 -11.04 -14.20
N SER A 612 -60.49 -10.75 -15.12
CA SER A 612 -60.04 -9.39 -15.41
C SER A 612 -60.94 -8.78 -16.51
N PRO A 613 -61.62 -7.64 -16.26
CA PRO A 613 -62.60 -7.08 -17.19
C PRO A 613 -61.99 -6.67 -18.55
N GLU A 614 -62.88 -6.48 -19.52
CA GLU A 614 -62.70 -6.66 -20.97
C GLU A 614 -62.61 -8.15 -21.35
N TYR A 615 -63.75 -8.68 -21.79
CA TYR A 615 -63.90 -10.07 -22.18
C TYR A 615 -64.08 -10.17 -23.69
N THR A 616 -63.39 -11.13 -24.29
CA THR A 616 -63.56 -11.48 -25.70
C THR A 616 -64.21 -12.83 -25.82
N TYR A 617 -65.16 -12.95 -26.76
CA TYR A 617 -65.93 -14.16 -26.98
C TYR A 617 -65.64 -14.71 -28.37
N GLN A 618 -65.49 -16.02 -28.48
CA GLN A 618 -65.25 -16.69 -29.74
C GLN A 618 -66.09 -17.97 -29.81
N SER A 619 -66.84 -18.13 -30.91
CA SER A 619 -67.53 -19.39 -31.21
C SER A 619 -66.57 -20.34 -31.93
N SER A 620 -66.58 -21.62 -31.55
CA SER A 620 -65.87 -22.68 -32.25
C SER A 620 -66.42 -22.94 -33.65
N ASP A 621 -67.71 -22.65 -33.88
CA ASP A 621 -68.36 -22.72 -35.18
C ASP A 621 -69.38 -21.57 -35.35
N PRO A 622 -68.95 -20.43 -35.93
CA PRO A 622 -69.81 -19.29 -36.21
C PRO A 622 -70.99 -19.58 -37.15
N THR A 623 -70.99 -20.72 -37.86
CA THR A 623 -72.11 -21.13 -38.73
C THR A 623 -73.24 -21.79 -37.95
N ILE A 624 -72.95 -22.37 -36.78
CA ILE A 624 -73.93 -22.96 -35.85
C ILE A 624 -74.36 -21.94 -34.80
N VAL A 625 -73.41 -21.23 -34.20
CA VAL A 625 -73.65 -20.25 -33.13
C VAL A 625 -72.80 -19.02 -33.36
N GLN A 626 -73.43 -17.85 -33.38
CA GLN A 626 -72.73 -16.57 -33.36
C GLN A 626 -72.70 -15.99 -31.95
N VAL A 627 -71.61 -15.31 -31.59
CA VAL A 627 -71.48 -14.59 -30.32
C VAL A 627 -70.95 -13.18 -30.56
N THR A 628 -71.53 -12.20 -29.89
CA THR A 628 -71.10 -10.79 -29.92
C THR A 628 -70.22 -10.44 -28.72
N GLY A 629 -69.57 -9.27 -28.74
CA GLY A 629 -68.62 -8.85 -27.69
C GLY A 629 -69.25 -8.66 -26.30
N ASP A 630 -70.57 -8.50 -26.22
CA ASP A 630 -71.37 -8.46 -24.99
C ASP A 630 -71.86 -9.85 -24.56
N GLY A 631 -71.27 -10.93 -25.08
CA GLY A 631 -71.61 -12.30 -24.69
C GLY A 631 -73.02 -12.75 -25.09
N SER A 632 -73.67 -12.05 -26.04
CA SER A 632 -74.94 -12.49 -26.63
C SER A 632 -74.70 -13.59 -27.65
N VAL A 633 -75.31 -14.75 -27.42
CA VAL A 633 -75.13 -15.99 -28.17
C VAL A 633 -76.41 -16.30 -28.94
N THR A 634 -76.32 -16.44 -30.27
CA THR A 634 -77.47 -16.67 -31.16
C THR A 634 -77.29 -17.92 -32.02
N GLY A 635 -78.30 -18.79 -32.04
CA GLY A 635 -78.31 -20.01 -32.86
C GLY A 635 -78.58 -19.70 -34.34
N ARG A 636 -77.73 -20.23 -35.23
CA ARG A 636 -77.76 -20.04 -36.69
C ARG A 636 -78.05 -21.32 -37.49
N ARG A 637 -77.73 -22.47 -36.91
CA ARG A 637 -77.95 -23.79 -37.52
C ARG A 637 -78.09 -24.83 -36.41
N ASN A 638 -78.83 -25.91 -36.63
CA ASN A 638 -78.96 -26.95 -35.60
C ASN A 638 -77.62 -27.65 -35.43
N GLY A 639 -77.28 -27.96 -34.18
CA GLY A 639 -76.00 -28.57 -33.85
C GLY A 639 -75.49 -28.10 -32.50
N THR A 640 -74.20 -28.27 -32.30
CA THR A 640 -73.50 -27.89 -31.06
C THR A 640 -72.24 -27.10 -31.39
N ALA A 641 -71.96 -26.06 -30.61
CA ALA A 641 -70.73 -25.28 -30.67
C ALA A 641 -70.23 -24.97 -29.26
N ILE A 642 -68.98 -24.56 -29.12
CA ILE A 642 -68.37 -24.10 -27.86
C ILE A 642 -68.17 -22.59 -27.97
N ILE A 643 -68.53 -21.86 -26.91
CA ILE A 643 -68.12 -20.46 -26.76
C ILE A 643 -66.93 -20.42 -25.81
N LYS A 644 -65.83 -19.87 -26.30
CA LYS A 644 -64.64 -19.53 -25.52
C LYS A 644 -64.71 -18.07 -25.10
N VAL A 645 -64.49 -17.82 -23.83
CA VAL A 645 -64.38 -16.49 -23.23
C VAL A 645 -62.95 -16.29 -22.78
N LEU A 646 -62.32 -15.18 -23.16
CA LEU A 646 -60.96 -14.81 -22.77
C LEU A 646 -60.98 -13.45 -22.06
N ASP A 647 -60.22 -13.32 -20.98
CA ASP A 647 -60.09 -12.07 -20.21
C ASP A 647 -58.76 -11.34 -20.52
N THR A 648 -58.60 -10.10 -20.04
CA THR A 648 -57.38 -9.29 -20.29
C THR A 648 -56.11 -9.84 -19.66
N SER A 649 -56.22 -10.72 -18.67
CA SER A 649 -55.07 -11.42 -18.09
C SER A 649 -54.69 -12.68 -18.86
N GLY A 650 -55.38 -12.97 -19.97
CA GLY A 650 -55.14 -14.12 -20.83
C GLY A 650 -55.78 -15.42 -20.32
N GLN A 651 -56.64 -15.36 -19.30
CA GLN A 651 -57.37 -16.53 -18.81
C GLN A 651 -58.53 -16.85 -19.75
N SER A 652 -58.80 -18.16 -19.96
CA SER A 652 -59.92 -18.61 -20.78
C SER A 652 -60.87 -19.56 -20.06
N ALA A 653 -62.16 -19.43 -20.34
CA ALA A 653 -63.21 -20.36 -19.92
C ALA A 653 -64.10 -20.72 -21.11
N GLU A 654 -64.70 -21.90 -21.09
CA GLU A 654 -65.49 -22.42 -22.21
C GLU A 654 -66.83 -22.99 -21.74
N TYR A 655 -67.87 -22.84 -22.55
CA TYR A 655 -69.17 -23.48 -22.33
C TYR A 655 -69.80 -23.96 -23.63
N ALA A 656 -70.51 -25.08 -23.57
CA ALA A 656 -71.18 -25.67 -24.73
C ALA A 656 -72.52 -24.98 -25.01
N VAL A 657 -72.89 -24.89 -26.29
CA VAL A 657 -74.18 -24.37 -26.77
C VAL A 657 -74.82 -25.44 -27.65
N ARG A 658 -76.10 -25.75 -27.40
CA ARG A 658 -76.89 -26.66 -28.23
C ARG A 658 -78.02 -25.90 -28.89
N VAL A 659 -78.08 -25.98 -30.21
CA VAL A 659 -79.06 -25.29 -31.04
C VAL A 659 -80.01 -26.30 -31.68
N THR A 660 -81.31 -26.06 -31.53
CA THR A 660 -82.39 -26.85 -32.16
C THR A 660 -83.49 -25.93 -32.69
N ASN A 661 -84.35 -26.44 -33.57
CA ASN A 661 -85.47 -25.69 -34.16
C ASN A 661 -85.07 -24.49 -35.04
N VAL A 662 -83.88 -24.54 -35.65
CA VAL A 662 -83.46 -23.60 -36.67
C VAL A 662 -83.76 -24.15 -38.05
N TYR A 663 -84.40 -23.33 -38.87
CA TYR A 663 -84.82 -23.66 -40.22
C TYR A 663 -84.24 -22.67 -41.22
N LYS A 664 -83.93 -23.14 -42.43
CA LYS A 664 -83.49 -22.30 -43.53
C LYS A 664 -84.50 -22.29 -44.65
N ILE A 665 -84.80 -21.11 -45.14
CA ILE A 665 -85.58 -20.93 -46.37
C ILE A 665 -84.60 -20.71 -47.52
N VAL A 666 -84.66 -21.61 -48.49
CA VAL A 666 -83.97 -21.46 -49.77
C VAL A 666 -84.98 -20.99 -50.80
N LEU A 667 -84.59 -20.01 -51.61
CA LEU A 667 -85.41 -19.45 -52.68
C LEU A 667 -84.86 -19.89 -54.03
N ASN A 668 -85.76 -20.19 -54.96
CA ASN A 668 -85.43 -20.38 -56.36
C ASN A 668 -86.22 -19.36 -57.20
N ASN A 669 -85.48 -18.46 -57.83
CA ASN A 669 -86.06 -17.36 -58.60
C ASN A 669 -86.39 -17.74 -60.06
N THR A 670 -86.21 -19.02 -60.44
CA THR A 670 -86.67 -19.52 -61.74
C THR A 670 -88.17 -19.82 -61.72
N LEU A 671 -88.83 -19.59 -62.86
CA LEU A 671 -90.24 -19.91 -63.03
C LEU A 671 -90.38 -21.44 -63.15
N LEU A 672 -91.04 -22.04 -62.17
CA LEU A 672 -91.29 -23.48 -62.13
C LEU A 672 -92.80 -23.74 -62.19
N THR A 673 -93.23 -24.82 -62.82
CA THR A 673 -94.57 -25.37 -62.64
C THR A 673 -94.72 -25.95 -61.23
N GLY A 674 -95.96 -26.21 -60.76
CA GLY A 674 -96.18 -26.81 -59.43
C GLY A 674 -95.40 -28.12 -59.20
N ASP A 675 -95.34 -28.99 -60.21
CA ASP A 675 -94.58 -30.24 -60.15
C ASP A 675 -93.07 -30.01 -60.14
N GLN A 676 -92.58 -29.05 -60.94
CA GLN A 676 -91.17 -28.67 -60.97
C GLN A 676 -90.72 -28.01 -59.65
N ALA A 677 -91.56 -27.17 -59.04
CA ALA A 677 -91.32 -26.55 -57.74
C ALA A 677 -91.24 -27.60 -56.63
N THR A 678 -92.06 -28.65 -56.72
CA THR A 678 -92.07 -29.77 -55.75
C THR A 678 -90.88 -30.69 -55.92
N ALA A 679 -90.54 -31.04 -57.16
CA ALA A 679 -89.35 -31.80 -57.47
C ALA A 679 -88.10 -31.03 -57.01
N TRP A 680 -88.07 -29.71 -57.24
CA TRP A 680 -87.01 -28.84 -56.75
C TRP A 680 -86.97 -28.78 -55.21
N ALA A 681 -88.09 -28.54 -54.52
CA ALA A 681 -88.12 -28.51 -53.06
C ALA A 681 -87.71 -29.86 -52.43
N ARG A 682 -88.16 -30.99 -53.02
CA ARG A 682 -87.67 -32.34 -52.67
C ARG A 682 -86.18 -32.49 -52.91
N SER A 683 -85.66 -31.99 -54.04
CA SER A 683 -84.21 -32.02 -54.33
C SER A 683 -83.39 -31.20 -53.33
N GLN A 684 -83.97 -30.17 -52.72
CA GLN A 684 -83.34 -29.38 -51.67
C GLN A 684 -83.46 -30.03 -50.27
N GLY A 685 -84.22 -31.11 -50.13
CA GLY A 685 -84.47 -31.77 -48.85
C GLY A 685 -85.54 -31.07 -47.99
N HIS A 686 -86.58 -30.49 -48.61
CA HIS A 686 -87.64 -29.79 -47.88
C HIS A 686 -88.32 -30.65 -46.81
N ILE A 687 -88.77 -29.99 -45.75
CA ILE A 687 -89.59 -30.61 -44.71
C ILE A 687 -91.06 -30.53 -45.13
N ASN A 688 -91.78 -31.63 -45.04
CA ASN A 688 -93.24 -31.62 -45.08
C ASN A 688 -93.79 -31.15 -43.73
N LEU A 689 -94.47 -30.01 -43.75
CA LEU A 689 -95.16 -29.50 -42.57
C LEU A 689 -96.61 -29.96 -42.59
N GLU A 690 -97.05 -30.61 -41.51
CA GLU A 690 -98.45 -30.92 -41.32
C GLU A 690 -99.24 -29.61 -41.08
N PRO A 691 -100.29 -29.35 -41.86
CA PRO A 691 -101.07 -28.13 -41.75
C PRO A 691 -101.82 -28.05 -40.42
N PHE A 692 -102.02 -26.83 -39.92
CA PHE A 692 -102.68 -26.53 -38.63
C PHE A 692 -101.98 -27.03 -37.36
N THR A 693 -100.69 -27.39 -37.44
CA THR A 693 -99.87 -27.68 -36.25
C THR A 693 -99.18 -26.43 -35.69
N GLU A 694 -98.67 -26.49 -34.45
CA GLU A 694 -98.03 -25.34 -33.78
C GLU A 694 -96.71 -24.89 -34.46
N LEU A 695 -96.00 -25.79 -35.14
CA LEU A 695 -94.70 -25.50 -35.73
C LEU A 695 -94.77 -24.49 -36.89
N PRO A 696 -95.67 -24.62 -37.90
CA PRO A 696 -95.90 -23.59 -38.91
C PRO A 696 -96.22 -22.21 -38.33
N ARG A 697 -97.02 -22.13 -37.25
CA ARG A 697 -97.36 -20.87 -36.58
C ARG A 697 -96.12 -20.23 -35.95
N LYS A 698 -95.28 -21.03 -35.30
CA LYS A 698 -94.01 -20.58 -34.70
C LYS A 698 -92.99 -20.16 -35.76
N ILE A 699 -92.88 -20.89 -36.88
CA ILE A 699 -92.01 -20.54 -38.02
C ILE A 699 -92.44 -19.20 -38.63
N SER A 700 -93.74 -18.99 -38.82
CA SER A 700 -94.28 -17.71 -39.32
C SER A 700 -93.99 -16.56 -38.35
N ALA A 701 -94.17 -16.77 -37.05
CA ALA A 701 -93.86 -15.75 -36.04
C ALA A 701 -92.36 -15.45 -35.96
N ALA A 702 -91.52 -16.47 -36.07
CA ALA A 702 -90.07 -16.33 -36.12
C ALA A 702 -89.63 -15.53 -37.35
N PHE A 703 -90.17 -15.85 -38.54
CA PHE A 703 -89.90 -15.09 -39.76
C PHE A 703 -90.24 -13.60 -39.61
N THR A 704 -91.43 -13.28 -39.07
CA THR A 704 -91.83 -11.88 -38.84
C THR A 704 -90.89 -11.18 -37.88
N ARG A 705 -90.42 -11.87 -36.83
CA ARG A 705 -89.46 -11.29 -35.88
C ARG A 705 -88.09 -11.08 -36.49
N THR A 706 -87.56 -12.05 -37.24
CA THR A 706 -86.22 -12.00 -37.87
C THR A 706 -86.12 -10.92 -38.95
N TYR A 707 -87.18 -10.69 -39.72
CA TYR A 707 -87.15 -9.80 -40.90
C TYR A 707 -88.02 -8.55 -40.78
N GLY A 708 -88.86 -8.43 -39.75
CA GLY A 708 -89.78 -7.30 -39.57
C GLY A 708 -90.91 -7.25 -40.61
N MET A 709 -91.19 -8.37 -41.29
CA MET A 709 -92.16 -8.47 -42.38
C MET A 709 -93.23 -9.50 -42.04
N TYR A 710 -94.51 -9.17 -42.27
CA TYR A 710 -95.56 -10.19 -42.22
C TYR A 710 -95.42 -11.13 -43.43
N PRO A 711 -95.31 -12.45 -43.24
CA PRO A 711 -95.38 -13.37 -44.37
C PRO A 711 -96.74 -13.20 -45.06
N ASN A 712 -96.73 -13.13 -46.40
CA ASN A 712 -97.93 -12.97 -47.22
C ASN A 712 -99.00 -13.98 -46.76
N PRO A 713 -100.26 -13.57 -46.51
CA PRO A 713 -101.33 -14.44 -46.00
C PRO A 713 -101.67 -15.66 -46.90
N ASN A 714 -101.00 -15.83 -48.04
CA ASN A 714 -101.16 -16.95 -48.97
C ASN A 714 -100.09 -18.07 -48.82
N LEU A 715 -99.33 -18.15 -47.73
CA LEU A 715 -98.45 -19.30 -47.46
C LEU A 715 -99.27 -20.48 -46.88
N HIS A 716 -99.81 -21.36 -47.74
CA HIS A 716 -100.51 -22.60 -47.35
C HIS A 716 -99.97 -23.85 -48.09
N PHE A 717 -99.96 -25.05 -47.46
CA PHE A 717 -99.24 -26.27 -47.93
C PHE A 717 -100.17 -27.54 -48.11
N PHE A 718 -100.57 -28.04 -49.33
CA PHE A 718 -101.41 -29.29 -49.54
C PHE A 718 -101.41 -29.99 -50.98
N PRO A 719 -101.76 -31.32 -51.20
CA PRO A 719 -101.62 -32.15 -52.48
C PRO A 719 -102.89 -32.81 -53.20
N ARG A 720 -102.76 -33.51 -54.39
CA ARG A 720 -103.82 -33.97 -55.42
C ARG A 720 -103.85 -35.49 -55.84
N ALA A 721 -104.97 -36.02 -56.44
CA ALA A 721 -105.14 -37.34 -57.15
C ALA A 721 -105.99 -37.32 -58.49
N GLU A 722 -105.99 -38.41 -59.32
CA GLU A 722 -106.27 -38.49 -60.79
C GLU A 722 -107.63 -39.13 -61.28
N GLY A 723 -108.15 -38.69 -62.47
CA GLY A 723 -108.93 -39.50 -63.45
C GLY A 723 -110.47 -39.31 -63.59
N ILE A 724 -110.99 -38.77 -64.73
CA ILE A 724 -112.43 -38.81 -65.16
C ILE A 724 -112.55 -38.86 -66.70
N ASP A 725 -113.49 -39.65 -67.24
CA ASP A 725 -114.07 -39.51 -68.60
C ASP A 725 -115.63 -39.50 -68.53
N TYR A 726 -116.30 -38.69 -69.37
CA TYR A 726 -117.75 -38.34 -69.32
C TYR A 726 -118.58 -38.85 -70.53
N PRO A 727 -119.93 -38.98 -70.41
CA PRO A 727 -120.85 -38.84 -71.54
C PRO A 727 -121.97 -37.79 -71.33
N ALA A 728 -122.62 -37.38 -72.44
CA ALA A 728 -123.31 -36.11 -72.69
C ALA A 728 -124.86 -36.07 -72.51
N ILE A 729 -125.43 -34.86 -72.72
CA ILE A 729 -126.84 -34.45 -73.02
C ILE A 729 -127.66 -34.09 -71.76
N SER A 730 -128.41 -32.96 -71.61
CA SER A 730 -128.87 -31.81 -72.41
C SER A 730 -129.33 -30.67 -71.48
N ASN A 731 -129.14 -29.40 -71.85
CA ASN A 731 -129.72 -28.23 -71.15
C ASN A 731 -130.98 -27.70 -71.85
N PRO A 732 -131.87 -26.94 -71.15
CA PRO A 732 -132.13 -25.53 -71.53
C PRO A 732 -132.51 -24.59 -70.33
N PRO A 733 -132.72 -23.26 -70.49
CA PRO A 733 -131.72 -22.25 -70.86
C PRO A 733 -131.93 -20.90 -70.12
N GLN A 734 -131.24 -20.58 -69.01
CA GLN A 734 -131.10 -19.18 -68.53
C GLN A 734 -129.76 -19.03 -67.80
N TYR A 735 -129.08 -17.88 -67.96
CA TYR A 735 -127.74 -17.53 -67.44
C TYR A 735 -126.53 -17.83 -68.34
N GLN A 736 -126.51 -17.23 -69.52
CA GLN A 736 -125.27 -16.70 -70.13
C GLN A 736 -125.29 -15.17 -70.02
N LYS A 737 -124.55 -14.58 -69.06
CA LYS A 737 -123.99 -13.23 -69.18
C LYS A 737 -123.03 -12.94 -68.01
N TYR A 738 -121.86 -12.42 -68.36
CA TYR A 738 -120.77 -11.87 -67.53
C TYR A 738 -119.66 -12.85 -67.09
N GLY A 739 -118.56 -12.82 -67.84
CA GLY A 739 -117.22 -13.22 -67.36
C GLY A 739 -116.51 -12.04 -66.68
N TRP A 740 -115.49 -12.33 -65.86
CA TRP A 740 -114.57 -11.33 -65.30
C TRP A 740 -113.12 -11.85 -65.18
N MET A 741 -112.20 -10.93 -65.44
CA MET A 741 -110.76 -11.05 -65.66
C MET A 741 -109.93 -11.00 -64.37
N ALA A 742 -108.67 -11.44 -64.48
CA ALA A 742 -107.61 -11.44 -63.47
C ALA A 742 -106.97 -10.06 -63.23
N GLN A 743 -106.40 -9.84 -62.03
CA GLN A 743 -105.42 -8.78 -61.76
C GLN A 743 -104.28 -9.29 -60.86
N THR A 744 -103.07 -8.80 -61.13
CA THR A 744 -101.76 -9.22 -60.61
C THR A 744 -101.08 -8.05 -59.87
N TYR A 745 -100.30 -8.32 -58.81
CA TYR A 745 -99.20 -7.43 -58.39
C TYR A 745 -97.90 -8.22 -58.17
N VAL A 746 -96.80 -7.66 -58.70
CA VAL A 746 -95.39 -8.04 -58.50
C VAL A 746 -94.73 -6.83 -57.85
N VAL A 747 -93.90 -7.02 -56.83
CA VAL A 747 -92.86 -6.05 -56.46
C VAL A 747 -91.52 -6.78 -56.32
N ASN A 748 -90.61 -6.34 -57.19
CA ASN A 748 -89.22 -6.73 -57.34
C ASN A 748 -88.40 -6.31 -56.10
N ALA A 749 -87.46 -7.14 -55.68
CA ALA A 749 -86.47 -6.76 -54.69
C ALA A 749 -85.41 -5.89 -55.35
N GLN A 750 -85.30 -4.61 -54.94
CA GLN A 750 -84.04 -3.88 -54.76
C GLN A 750 -84.32 -2.39 -54.47
N GLY A 751 -83.86 -1.94 -53.30
CA GLY A 751 -83.37 -0.58 -53.07
C GLY A 751 -84.35 0.60 -53.24
N GLY A 752 -84.65 1.27 -52.13
CA GLY A 752 -84.99 2.69 -52.14
C GLY A 752 -86.43 3.00 -51.76
N LYS A 753 -86.58 3.65 -50.60
CA LYS A 753 -87.76 4.41 -50.21
C LYS A 753 -88.25 5.29 -51.36
N LEU A 754 -89.57 5.44 -51.53
CA LEU A 754 -90.23 6.74 -51.35
C LEU A 754 -91.76 6.60 -51.32
N HIS A 755 -92.31 7.56 -50.57
CA HIS A 755 -93.65 7.70 -50.03
C HIS A 755 -94.69 8.24 -51.04
N ASP A 756 -95.95 7.96 -50.69
CA ASP A 756 -97.16 8.79 -50.73
C ASP A 756 -97.73 9.34 -52.06
N GLY A 757 -99.05 9.17 -52.23
CA GLY A 757 -99.86 10.02 -53.10
C GLY A 757 -101.14 9.39 -53.65
N LEU A 758 -102.21 9.33 -52.83
CA LEU A 758 -103.61 9.12 -53.23
C LEU A 758 -104.06 10.07 -54.37
N MET A 759 -104.97 9.60 -55.25
CA MET A 759 -106.20 10.32 -55.65
C MET A 759 -107.17 9.34 -56.36
N CYS A 760 -108.39 9.21 -55.83
CA CYS A 760 -109.58 8.72 -56.55
C CYS A 760 -110.66 9.81 -56.44
N SER A 761 -111.18 10.30 -57.58
CA SER A 761 -112.26 11.28 -57.64
C SER A 761 -113.64 10.63 -57.60
N THR A 762 -114.58 11.33 -56.99
CA THR A 762 -115.91 10.92 -56.52
C THR A 762 -117.03 10.95 -57.57
N ALA A 763 -118.04 10.10 -57.36
CA ALA A 763 -119.49 10.36 -57.53
C ALA A 763 -120.22 9.27 -56.72
N GLY A 764 -120.66 9.49 -55.48
CA GLY A 764 -121.86 10.25 -55.08
C GLY A 764 -122.96 9.23 -54.73
N GLY A 765 -123.64 9.22 -53.58
CA GLY A 765 -123.61 10.02 -52.36
C GLY A 765 -124.47 9.30 -51.31
N GLY A 766 -124.40 9.71 -50.03
CA GLY A 766 -125.28 9.15 -48.99
C GLY A 766 -124.68 9.08 -47.60
N THR A 767 -124.31 10.26 -47.08
CA THR A 767 -124.15 10.76 -45.71
C THR A 767 -124.41 9.87 -44.46
N ILE A 768 -123.60 10.16 -43.42
CA ILE A 768 -123.77 9.93 -41.95
C ILE A 768 -123.47 8.49 -41.49
N GLY A 769 -122.66 8.19 -40.48
CA GLY A 769 -121.93 8.99 -39.50
C GLY A 769 -121.23 8.04 -38.50
N ILE A 770 -120.20 8.55 -37.85
CA ILE A 770 -119.67 8.22 -36.52
C ILE A 770 -120.35 7.04 -35.79
N ALA A 771 -119.57 5.99 -35.45
CA ALA A 771 -119.41 5.52 -34.06
C ALA A 771 -118.62 4.22 -33.98
N SER A 772 -117.61 4.26 -33.11
CA SER A 772 -117.10 3.15 -32.32
C SER A 772 -118.21 2.24 -31.78
N LEU A 773 -117.90 0.94 -31.70
CA LEU A 773 -118.30 -0.08 -30.72
C LEU A 773 -118.33 -1.41 -31.50
N SER A 774 -117.37 -2.28 -31.22
CA SER A 774 -117.47 -3.34 -30.21
C SER A 774 -118.51 -4.40 -30.55
N HIS A 775 -118.11 -5.64 -30.27
CA HIS A 775 -118.87 -6.88 -30.31
C HIS A 775 -118.78 -7.69 -31.59
N GLY A 776 -118.15 -8.86 -31.37
CA GLY A 776 -118.08 -10.00 -32.24
C GLY A 776 -119.39 -10.31 -32.94
N TRP A 777 -119.23 -10.64 -34.21
CA TRP A 777 -120.11 -11.48 -34.98
C TRP A 777 -119.17 -12.55 -35.53
N GLY A 778 -119.39 -13.82 -35.21
CA GLY A 778 -120.61 -14.48 -35.61
C GLY A 778 -120.32 -15.02 -37.00
N TYR A 779 -119.89 -16.29 -37.03
CA TYR A 779 -119.79 -17.08 -38.24
C TYR A 779 -121.05 -16.91 -39.07
N CYS A 780 -120.95 -16.24 -40.21
CA CYS A 780 -121.90 -16.34 -41.31
C CYS A 780 -121.18 -17.07 -42.44
N ALA A 781 -121.39 -18.39 -42.49
CA ALA A 781 -121.11 -19.20 -43.64
C ALA A 781 -122.07 -18.82 -44.78
N PRO A 782 -121.60 -18.62 -46.02
CA PRO A 782 -122.39 -18.83 -47.23
C PRO A 782 -122.31 -20.31 -47.67
N PRO A 783 -123.27 -20.80 -48.46
CA PRO A 783 -123.63 -22.21 -48.56
C PRO A 783 -122.64 -23.07 -49.37
N PHE A 784 -122.63 -24.36 -49.02
CA PHE A 784 -121.86 -25.46 -49.60
C PHE A 784 -121.82 -25.49 -51.13
N ILE A 785 -120.60 -25.58 -51.68
CA ILE A 785 -120.34 -26.33 -52.91
C ILE A 785 -119.14 -27.26 -52.64
N ASN A 786 -119.46 -28.54 -52.56
CA ASN A 786 -118.50 -29.63 -52.46
C ASN A 786 -117.85 -29.77 -53.85
N TYR A 787 -116.64 -29.26 -54.04
CA TYR A 787 -115.82 -29.57 -55.21
C TYR A 787 -114.36 -29.73 -54.79
N GLN A 788 -113.87 -30.94 -55.03
CA GLN A 788 -112.45 -31.27 -54.99
C GLN A 788 -111.68 -30.43 -56.01
N GLY A 789 -110.54 -29.89 -55.59
CA GLY A 789 -109.57 -29.26 -56.48
C GLY A 789 -108.56 -28.42 -55.71
N GLY A 790 -107.31 -28.90 -55.61
CA GLY A 790 -106.20 -28.13 -55.03
C GLY A 790 -105.33 -27.47 -56.09
N VAL A 791 -104.56 -26.42 -55.75
CA VAL A 791 -103.35 -25.97 -56.49
C VAL A 791 -102.36 -25.23 -55.56
N TRP A 792 -101.11 -25.69 -55.63
CA TRP A 792 -99.80 -25.01 -55.72
C TRP A 792 -99.71 -23.47 -55.64
N PHE A 793 -98.59 -22.98 -55.08
CA PHE A 793 -98.16 -21.59 -55.26
C PHE A 793 -96.98 -21.49 -56.23
N THR A 794 -97.29 -21.16 -57.47
CA THR A 794 -96.40 -20.39 -58.35
C THR A 794 -96.71 -18.92 -58.10
N THR A 795 -95.88 -18.20 -57.35
CA THR A 795 -95.90 -16.74 -57.45
C THR A 795 -95.25 -16.36 -58.78
N ARG A 796 -95.61 -15.22 -59.36
CA ARG A 796 -95.09 -14.75 -60.66
C ARG A 796 -93.57 -14.47 -60.68
N SER A 797 -92.81 -14.94 -59.69
CA SER A 797 -91.35 -14.98 -59.66
C SER A 797 -90.86 -15.87 -58.48
N GLY A 798 -90.89 -17.20 -58.65
CA GLY A 798 -90.05 -18.15 -57.88
C GLY A 798 -90.75 -19.16 -56.94
N ALA A 799 -90.07 -20.28 -56.66
CA ALA A 799 -90.42 -21.34 -55.70
C ALA A 799 -89.58 -21.24 -54.42
N PHE A 800 -90.06 -21.75 -53.28
CA PHE A 800 -89.31 -21.77 -52.01
C PHE A 800 -89.31 -23.16 -51.34
N ALA A 801 -88.27 -23.46 -50.56
CA ALA A 801 -88.12 -24.70 -49.81
C ALA A 801 -87.67 -24.40 -48.37
N LEU A 802 -88.39 -24.95 -47.38
CA LEU A 802 -88.00 -24.88 -45.97
C LEU A 802 -87.21 -26.13 -45.60
N LEU A 803 -86.00 -25.93 -45.08
CA LEU A 803 -85.05 -26.98 -44.73
C LEU A 803 -84.78 -26.96 -43.22
N THR A 804 -84.54 -28.12 -42.63
CA THR A 804 -83.82 -28.19 -41.35
C THR A 804 -82.37 -27.90 -41.66
N THR A 805 -81.77 -26.95 -40.95
CA THR A 805 -80.34 -26.64 -41.11
C THR A 805 -79.46 -27.52 -40.28
#